data_AF-A0A556U9D4-F1
#
_entry.id   AF-A0A556U9D4-F1
#
_cell.length_a   1.000
_cell.length_b   1.000
_cell.length_c   1.000
_cell.angle_alpha   90.00
_cell.angle_beta   90.00
_cell.angle_gamma   90.00
#
_symmetry.space_group_name_H-M   'P 1'
#
loop_
_entity.id
_entity.type
_entity.pdbx_description
1 polymer ?
#
loop_
_entity_poly.entity_id
_entity_poly.type
_entity_poly.pdbx_seq_one_letter_code
_entity_poly.pdbx_strand_id
1 'polypeptide(L)'
;MAGQMTVSVKKGTTGQTSIYHNNRSEYEKKFDYDKKGHTHIRSQDTHLNEIVIKKDIVSVYEDAFTDEIKRYNLGKKPGRQIGGGKALTRGEKELELMTLDLTHDYMQAPKKKREALLATFERDKKNLGADIGEIIKSNAQNFKSLSALRKEKTRVKKLETYGEALYKKQKNAKQQRTHQEIIVQVGNAQDYNVTNADGQLVDKDGKILPEVESSTRKLVRKDPEKWKQAKKILEKYIKEDFVKNNPNCVVFNAAIHMDEASPHAHIDFVPVAQMHGKNGLQVKPSFNMMLDNQGFKKDPRDNRKQFTQWQHRESESLEKLMQVTMGVTRKKGEKNRYKSTQEYKQAKANEARQQEKLRQQQVKIQQNEFYLSQQREKLDIISDFDKKVKERKEKIASQDKVLQDQQKTIDQNSSTLKSIELADSVIKKQDDKIKKNQKKLDTIDNFEKISKEKQAKIYTQNKTIRDNQPKLDLIKNYDSQVQVRKNSLDAIQAQESLSKKRKENYDKSIVEQKRALSERENYVSQREKKFSLRESNFEKVLDKIATYYYSYTSARVSDKKVSDFELENAIGQSQGKGRKFLSEIPEAIVKHPKDLIYAVCDYVDDVKSLPRDKFESFKEGVAVELTPEQKLKELKTRSVKDITGHNPKKRKIMRVSLPRLARKGIHKSEKEIDGPEI
;
A
#
# COMPACT_ATOMS: atom_id res chain seq x y z
N MET A 1 23.60 -23.48 15.10
CA MET A 1 22.31 -23.80 14.45
C MET A 1 22.36 -23.30 13.02
N ALA A 2 22.01 -24.12 12.02
CA ALA A 2 21.88 -23.63 10.65
C ALA A 2 20.84 -22.50 10.61
N GLY A 3 21.15 -21.37 9.96
CA GLY A 3 20.22 -20.25 9.83
C GLY A 3 18.93 -20.69 9.13
N GLN A 4 17.84 -19.95 9.37
CA GLN A 4 16.57 -20.16 8.69
C GLN A 4 16.24 -18.95 7.82
N MET A 5 15.64 -19.19 6.65
CA MET A 5 15.21 -18.13 5.73
C MET A 5 13.87 -18.49 5.07
N THR A 6 13.03 -17.49 4.78
CA THR A 6 11.72 -17.73 4.16
C THR A 6 11.83 -18.01 2.66
N VAL A 7 10.86 -18.75 2.11
CA VAL A 7 10.69 -18.97 0.67
C VAL A 7 9.23 -18.81 0.33
N SER A 8 8.96 -18.16 -0.80
CA SER A 8 7.61 -18.14 -1.35
C SER A 8 7.61 -18.41 -2.85
N VAL A 9 6.62 -19.18 -3.29
CA VAL A 9 6.26 -19.39 -4.69
C VAL A 9 4.81 -18.97 -4.79
N LYS A 10 4.41 -18.06 -5.66
CA LYS A 10 3.01 -17.58 -5.75
C LYS A 10 2.63 -17.25 -7.18
N LYS A 11 1.33 -17.26 -7.50
CA LYS A 11 0.87 -16.75 -8.79
C LYS A 11 1.03 -15.24 -8.85
N GLY A 12 1.39 -14.74 -10.03
CA GLY A 12 1.32 -13.31 -10.34
C GLY A 12 -0.11 -12.78 -10.20
N THR A 13 -0.24 -11.57 -9.68
CA THR A 13 -1.54 -10.91 -9.53
C THR A 13 -1.89 -10.18 -10.81
N THR A 14 -3.07 -10.45 -11.37
CA THR A 14 -3.56 -9.79 -12.58
C THR A 14 -3.51 -8.26 -12.44
N GLY A 15 -2.83 -7.59 -13.37
CA GLY A 15 -2.76 -6.13 -13.43
C GLY A 15 -1.79 -5.46 -12.45
N GLN A 16 -1.05 -6.23 -11.63
CA GLN A 16 0.04 -5.68 -10.80
C GLN A 16 1.40 -5.74 -11.49
N THR A 17 1.57 -6.66 -12.43
CA THR A 17 2.82 -6.94 -13.15
C THR A 17 2.56 -6.97 -14.65
N SER A 18 3.60 -6.79 -15.44
CA SER A 18 3.57 -6.88 -16.90
C SER A 18 4.95 -7.28 -17.40
N ILE A 19 5.06 -7.82 -18.62
CA ILE A 19 6.38 -8.13 -19.20
C ILE A 19 7.29 -6.89 -19.25
N TYR A 20 6.73 -5.69 -19.48
CA TYR A 20 7.48 -4.43 -19.41
C TYR A 20 8.00 -4.13 -17.99
N HIS A 21 7.20 -4.42 -16.96
CA HIS A 21 7.60 -4.28 -15.56
C HIS A 21 8.66 -5.31 -15.16
N ASN A 22 8.49 -6.56 -15.59
CA ASN A 22 9.42 -7.66 -15.33
C ASN A 22 10.78 -7.37 -16.00
N ASN A 23 10.76 -6.79 -17.20
CA ASN A 23 11.97 -6.50 -17.99
C ASN A 23 12.43 -5.04 -17.87
N ARG A 24 12.10 -4.37 -16.76
CA ARG A 24 12.36 -2.93 -16.58
C ARG A 24 13.84 -2.53 -16.71
N SER A 25 14.78 -3.44 -16.47
CA SER A 25 16.21 -3.19 -16.66
C SER A 25 16.59 -2.90 -18.12
N GLU A 26 15.82 -3.38 -19.10
CA GLU A 26 16.04 -3.03 -20.52
C GLU A 26 15.60 -1.60 -20.87
N TYR A 27 14.70 -1.05 -20.05
CA TYR A 27 14.05 0.23 -20.32
C TYR A 27 14.33 1.23 -19.21
N GLU A 28 15.41 1.06 -18.44
CA GLU A 28 15.69 1.81 -17.21
C GLU A 28 15.47 3.33 -17.36
N LYS A 29 15.97 3.91 -18.46
CA LYS A 29 15.84 5.34 -18.77
C LYS A 29 14.40 5.81 -19.09
N LYS A 30 13.56 4.89 -19.58
CA LYS A 30 12.17 5.14 -20.00
C LYS A 30 11.16 4.54 -19.02
N PHE A 31 11.62 3.88 -17.97
CA PHE A 31 10.77 3.25 -16.98
C PHE A 31 10.24 4.31 -16.02
N ASP A 32 8.92 4.38 -15.90
CA ASP A 32 8.25 5.34 -15.03
C ASP A 32 8.23 4.81 -13.60
N TYR A 33 9.22 5.21 -12.79
CA TYR A 33 9.35 4.81 -11.39
C TYR A 33 8.32 5.48 -10.48
N ASP A 34 7.78 6.63 -10.88
CA ASP A 34 6.81 7.40 -10.09
C ASP A 34 5.38 6.88 -10.26
N LYS A 35 5.14 6.04 -11.27
CA LYS A 35 3.85 5.39 -11.49
C LYS A 35 3.36 4.68 -10.23
N LYS A 36 2.07 4.85 -9.93
CA LYS A 36 1.38 4.12 -8.86
C LYS A 36 1.59 2.61 -9.02
N GLY A 37 2.24 2.00 -8.03
CA GLY A 37 2.61 0.58 -8.04
C GLY A 37 4.10 0.33 -8.31
N HIS A 38 4.90 1.32 -8.74
CA HIS A 38 6.35 1.20 -8.91
C HIS A 38 7.16 1.84 -7.79
N THR A 39 6.50 2.55 -6.87
CA THR A 39 7.13 3.28 -5.74
C THR A 39 7.91 2.41 -4.74
N HIS A 40 7.83 1.09 -4.85
CA HIS A 40 8.59 0.14 -4.04
C HIS A 40 9.90 -0.32 -4.71
N ILE A 41 10.11 0.05 -5.97
CA ILE A 41 11.29 -0.26 -6.78
C ILE A 41 12.35 0.81 -6.51
N ARG A 42 13.59 0.39 -6.26
CA ARG A 42 14.74 1.27 -6.08
C ARG A 42 15.44 1.45 -7.41
N SER A 43 15.20 2.58 -8.08
CA SER A 43 15.77 2.85 -9.41
C SER A 43 17.29 2.68 -9.46
N GLN A 44 18.00 3.05 -8.39
CA GLN A 44 19.45 2.93 -8.29
C GLN A 44 19.96 1.47 -8.33
N ASP A 45 19.12 0.49 -7.98
CA ASP A 45 19.49 -0.93 -7.93
C ASP A 45 18.99 -1.69 -9.18
N THR A 46 18.22 -1.05 -10.08
CA THR A 46 17.61 -1.71 -11.26
C THR A 46 18.65 -2.39 -12.16
N HIS A 47 19.85 -1.81 -12.26
CA HIS A 47 20.97 -2.38 -13.01
C HIS A 47 21.45 -3.74 -12.47
N LEU A 48 21.07 -4.12 -11.24
CA LEU A 48 21.37 -5.42 -10.63
C LEU A 48 20.36 -6.52 -11.02
N ASN A 49 19.23 -6.14 -11.65
CA ASN A 49 18.25 -7.09 -12.14
C ASN A 49 18.81 -7.89 -13.32
N GLU A 50 18.38 -9.14 -13.45
CA GLU A 50 18.81 -10.01 -14.54
C GLU A 50 17.61 -10.61 -15.27
N ILE A 51 17.61 -10.50 -16.60
CA ILE A 51 16.68 -11.24 -17.45
C ILE A 51 17.36 -12.56 -17.83
N VAL A 52 16.90 -13.64 -17.21
CA VAL A 52 17.49 -14.97 -17.31
C VAL A 52 17.03 -15.69 -18.58
N ILE A 53 15.77 -15.53 -18.94
CA ILE A 53 15.17 -16.10 -20.15
C ILE A 53 14.36 -15.01 -20.84
N LYS A 54 14.55 -14.86 -22.15
CA LYS A 54 13.73 -13.98 -22.99
C LYS A 54 13.54 -14.60 -24.37
N LYS A 55 12.30 -14.90 -24.72
CA LYS A 55 11.85 -15.44 -26.00
C LYS A 55 10.56 -14.73 -26.41
N ASP A 56 10.30 -14.69 -27.71
CA ASP A 56 9.01 -14.24 -28.20
C ASP A 56 7.93 -15.26 -27.80
N ILE A 57 6.85 -14.80 -27.16
CA ILE A 57 5.75 -15.68 -26.78
C ILE A 57 5.11 -16.33 -28.02
N VAL A 58 5.08 -15.64 -29.17
CA VAL A 58 4.52 -16.19 -30.40
C VAL A 58 5.37 -17.36 -30.90
N SER A 59 6.70 -17.26 -30.83
CA SER A 59 7.57 -18.39 -31.20
C SER A 59 7.35 -19.58 -30.27
N VAL A 60 7.13 -19.34 -28.97
CA VAL A 60 6.76 -20.42 -28.04
C VAL A 60 5.44 -21.09 -28.41
N TYR A 61 4.45 -20.33 -28.87
CA TYR A 61 3.21 -20.91 -29.38
C TYR A 61 3.41 -21.71 -30.68
N GLU A 62 4.29 -21.23 -31.56
CA GLU A 62 4.64 -21.95 -32.79
C GLU A 62 5.27 -23.31 -32.44
N ASP A 63 6.32 -23.31 -31.62
CA ASP A 63 7.06 -24.51 -31.26
C ASP A 63 6.19 -25.53 -30.50
N ALA A 64 5.30 -25.05 -29.62
CA ALA A 64 4.52 -25.92 -28.75
C ALA A 64 3.23 -26.49 -29.37
N PHE A 65 2.64 -25.83 -30.38
CA PHE A 65 1.28 -26.17 -30.83
C PHE A 65 1.14 -26.41 -32.33
N THR A 66 2.13 -26.11 -33.17
CA THR A 66 2.00 -26.19 -34.64
C THR A 66 1.54 -27.57 -35.12
N ASP A 67 2.19 -28.65 -34.68
CA ASP A 67 1.85 -30.01 -35.10
C ASP A 67 0.44 -30.41 -34.69
N GLU A 68 0.03 -30.03 -33.48
CA GLU A 68 -1.32 -30.28 -33.00
C GLU A 68 -2.36 -29.48 -33.78
N ILE A 69 -2.07 -28.23 -34.13
CA ILE A 69 -2.96 -27.41 -34.94
C ILE A 69 -3.11 -28.01 -36.34
N LYS A 70 -2.02 -28.47 -36.96
CA LYS A 70 -2.05 -29.17 -38.25
C LYS A 70 -2.98 -30.38 -38.16
N ARG A 71 -2.77 -31.27 -37.17
CA ARG A 71 -3.64 -32.44 -36.95
C ARG A 71 -5.10 -32.04 -36.73
N TYR A 72 -5.36 -31.03 -35.89
CA TYR A 72 -6.70 -30.53 -35.61
C TYR A 72 -7.41 -29.97 -36.84
N ASN A 73 -6.66 -29.36 -37.77
CA ASN A 73 -7.19 -28.74 -38.97
C ASN A 73 -7.49 -29.75 -40.09
N LEU A 74 -6.91 -30.96 -40.04
CA LEU A 74 -7.19 -32.03 -41.00
C LEU A 74 -8.68 -32.37 -41.03
N GLY A 75 -9.23 -32.50 -42.25
CA GLY A 75 -10.64 -32.82 -42.47
C GLY A 75 -11.63 -31.69 -42.12
N LYS A 76 -11.16 -30.47 -41.76
CA LYS A 76 -12.03 -29.34 -41.42
C LYS A 76 -12.17 -28.35 -42.56
N LYS A 77 -13.37 -27.78 -42.65
CA LYS A 77 -13.65 -26.64 -43.52
C LYS A 77 -12.83 -25.41 -43.09
N PRO A 78 -12.35 -24.55 -44.01
CA PRO A 78 -11.48 -23.41 -43.70
C PRO A 78 -11.99 -22.50 -42.56
N GLY A 79 -13.30 -22.20 -42.53
CA GLY A 79 -13.89 -21.38 -41.46
C GLY A 79 -13.88 -22.01 -40.05
N ARG A 80 -13.61 -23.31 -39.95
CA ARG A 80 -13.46 -24.06 -38.68
C ARG A 80 -12.00 -24.35 -38.32
N GLN A 81 -11.06 -24.05 -39.22
CA GLN A 81 -9.63 -24.23 -38.98
C GLN A 81 -9.06 -23.07 -38.17
N ILE A 82 -8.08 -23.37 -37.31
CA ILE A 82 -7.27 -22.32 -36.71
C ILE A 82 -6.39 -21.72 -37.81
N GLY A 83 -6.43 -20.39 -37.95
CA GLY A 83 -5.77 -19.69 -39.04
C GLY A 83 -6.57 -19.66 -40.35
N GLY A 84 -7.85 -20.06 -40.33
CA GLY A 84 -8.78 -19.85 -41.46
C GLY A 84 -8.40 -20.60 -42.75
N GLY A 85 -7.62 -21.67 -42.65
CA GLY A 85 -7.11 -22.45 -43.78
C GLY A 85 -6.03 -21.78 -44.61
N LYS A 86 -5.47 -20.68 -44.12
CA LYS A 86 -4.38 -19.94 -44.79
C LYS A 86 -3.11 -19.84 -43.95
N ALA A 87 -3.15 -20.33 -42.71
CA ALA A 87 -2.00 -20.29 -41.84
C ALA A 87 -0.92 -21.27 -42.31
N LEU A 88 0.32 -20.83 -42.16
CA LEU A 88 1.51 -21.58 -42.51
C LEU A 88 2.29 -21.91 -41.24
N THR A 89 3.23 -22.84 -41.32
CA THR A 89 4.31 -22.86 -40.32
C THR A 89 5.23 -21.65 -40.51
N ARG A 90 5.98 -21.32 -39.47
CA ARG A 90 7.07 -20.34 -39.58
C ARG A 90 8.02 -20.66 -40.72
N GLY A 91 8.47 -21.92 -40.84
CA GLY A 91 9.39 -22.35 -41.90
C GLY A 91 8.78 -22.24 -43.31
N GLU A 92 7.52 -22.65 -43.50
CA GLU A 92 6.80 -22.50 -44.76
C GLU A 92 6.66 -21.02 -45.15
N LYS A 93 6.29 -20.15 -44.20
CA LYS A 93 6.16 -18.70 -44.43
C LYS A 93 7.51 -18.05 -44.77
N GLU A 94 8.58 -18.41 -44.06
CA GLU A 94 9.93 -17.92 -44.33
C GLU A 94 10.42 -18.38 -45.73
N LEU A 95 10.17 -19.65 -46.09
CA LEU A 95 10.53 -20.19 -47.40
C LEU A 95 9.73 -19.51 -48.54
N GLU A 96 8.44 -19.28 -48.37
CA GLU A 96 7.61 -18.59 -49.37
C GLU A 96 8.07 -17.13 -49.56
N LEU A 97 8.36 -16.41 -48.47
CA LEU A 97 8.92 -15.05 -48.57
C LEU A 97 10.29 -15.03 -49.24
N MET A 98 11.16 -15.99 -48.91
CA MET A 98 12.49 -16.09 -49.50
C MET A 98 12.42 -16.40 -51.00
N THR A 99 11.60 -17.36 -51.42
CA THR A 99 11.44 -17.73 -52.83
C THR A 99 10.83 -16.59 -53.65
N LEU A 100 9.91 -15.81 -53.08
CA LEU A 100 9.41 -14.58 -53.70
C LEU A 100 10.51 -13.52 -53.85
N ASP A 101 11.43 -13.40 -52.90
CA ASP A 101 12.56 -12.47 -52.99
C ASP A 101 13.58 -12.90 -54.04
N LEU A 102 13.95 -14.18 -54.07
CA LEU A 102 14.81 -14.71 -55.14
C LEU A 102 14.16 -14.58 -56.52
N THR A 103 12.83 -14.76 -56.61
CA THR A 103 12.09 -14.54 -57.86
C THR A 103 12.14 -13.07 -58.28
N HIS A 104 12.10 -12.14 -57.32
CA HIS A 104 12.19 -10.71 -57.59
C HIS A 104 13.54 -10.36 -58.23
N ASP A 105 14.63 -10.86 -57.65
CA ASP A 105 15.99 -10.67 -58.15
C ASP A 105 16.18 -11.34 -59.52
N TYR A 106 15.66 -12.56 -59.68
CA TYR A 106 15.65 -13.27 -60.96
C TYR A 106 14.92 -12.50 -62.08
N MET A 107 13.75 -11.95 -61.79
CA MET A 107 12.98 -11.17 -62.76
C MET A 107 13.64 -9.84 -63.11
N GLN A 108 14.34 -9.20 -62.16
CA GLN A 108 15.11 -7.98 -62.39
C GLN A 108 16.39 -8.23 -63.20
N ALA A 109 17.01 -9.40 -63.07
CA ALA A 109 18.24 -9.71 -63.76
C ALA A 109 18.07 -9.73 -65.29
N PRO A 110 19.09 -9.26 -66.06
CA PRO A 110 19.10 -9.39 -67.51
C PRO A 110 18.92 -10.85 -67.95
N LYS A 111 18.16 -11.10 -69.03
CA LYS A 111 17.86 -12.48 -69.50
C LYS A 111 19.10 -13.37 -69.62
N LYS A 112 20.22 -12.83 -70.12
CA LYS A 112 21.49 -13.57 -70.28
C LYS A 112 22.13 -14.02 -68.96
N LYS A 113 21.81 -13.37 -67.83
CA LYS A 113 22.37 -13.68 -66.50
C LYS A 113 21.46 -14.54 -65.63
N ARG A 114 20.23 -14.82 -66.08
CA ARG A 114 19.20 -15.48 -65.28
C ARG A 114 19.53 -16.93 -64.92
N GLU A 115 20.03 -17.73 -65.86
CA GLU A 115 20.43 -19.12 -65.58
C GLU A 115 21.65 -19.19 -64.65
N ALA A 116 22.63 -18.31 -64.81
CA ALA A 116 23.79 -18.23 -63.90
C ALA A 116 23.37 -17.82 -62.47
N LEU A 117 22.39 -16.92 -62.35
CA LEU A 117 21.83 -16.50 -61.07
C LEU A 117 21.04 -17.62 -60.39
N LEU A 118 20.25 -18.39 -61.15
CA LEU A 118 19.56 -19.58 -60.64
C LEU A 118 20.52 -20.63 -60.09
N ALA A 119 21.57 -20.95 -60.85
CA ALA A 119 22.61 -21.89 -60.39
C ALA A 119 23.29 -21.42 -59.10
N THR A 120 23.46 -20.11 -58.94
CA THR A 120 23.97 -19.51 -57.69
C THR A 120 22.98 -19.73 -56.55
N PHE A 121 21.70 -19.44 -56.74
CA PHE A 121 20.67 -19.62 -55.72
C PHE A 121 20.52 -21.09 -55.30
N GLU A 122 20.49 -22.02 -56.25
CA GLU A 122 20.41 -23.46 -55.99
C GLU A 122 21.61 -23.96 -55.19
N ARG A 123 22.81 -23.49 -55.53
CA ARG A 123 24.04 -23.81 -54.78
C ARG A 123 23.97 -23.27 -53.35
N ASP A 124 23.62 -22.00 -53.19
CA ASP A 124 23.62 -21.32 -51.89
C ASP A 124 22.51 -21.85 -50.96
N LYS A 125 21.49 -22.49 -51.53
CA LYS A 125 20.30 -22.99 -50.84
C LYS A 125 20.09 -24.50 -50.92
N LYS A 126 21.13 -25.24 -51.34
CA LYS A 126 21.13 -26.70 -51.51
C LYS A 126 20.59 -27.46 -50.29
N ASN A 127 20.80 -26.92 -49.09
CA ASN A 127 20.38 -27.54 -47.82
C ASN A 127 18.87 -27.48 -47.56
N LEU A 128 18.07 -26.75 -48.35
CA LEU A 128 16.63 -26.63 -48.16
C LEU A 128 15.81 -27.78 -48.76
N GLY A 129 16.43 -28.67 -49.55
CA GLY A 129 15.78 -29.87 -50.10
C GLY A 129 14.64 -29.63 -51.09
N ALA A 130 14.28 -28.37 -51.35
CA ALA A 130 13.29 -27.96 -52.34
C ALA A 130 13.98 -27.61 -53.67
N ASP A 131 13.33 -27.91 -54.79
CA ASP A 131 13.76 -27.42 -56.10
C ASP A 131 13.46 -25.92 -56.21
N ILE A 132 14.35 -25.11 -55.63
CA ILE A 132 14.20 -23.66 -55.55
C ILE A 132 14.26 -23.03 -56.94
N GLY A 133 15.03 -23.61 -57.87
CA GLY A 133 15.10 -23.14 -59.24
C GLY A 133 13.77 -23.28 -59.97
N GLU A 134 13.13 -24.44 -59.86
CA GLU A 134 11.78 -24.67 -60.40
C GLU A 134 10.74 -23.74 -59.75
N ILE A 135 10.79 -23.56 -58.43
CA ILE A 135 9.87 -22.65 -57.72
C ILE A 135 10.04 -21.21 -58.23
N ILE A 136 11.28 -20.74 -58.41
CA ILE A 136 11.55 -19.39 -58.94
C ILE A 136 11.04 -19.25 -60.37
N LYS A 137 11.31 -20.23 -61.24
CA LYS A 137 10.83 -20.24 -62.63
C LYS A 137 9.30 -20.22 -62.68
N SER A 138 8.65 -21.07 -61.88
CA SER A 138 7.19 -21.13 -61.75
C SER A 138 6.59 -19.82 -61.24
N ASN A 139 7.14 -19.25 -60.17
CA ASN A 139 6.69 -17.96 -59.64
C ASN A 139 6.85 -16.83 -60.67
N ALA A 140 7.98 -16.77 -61.39
CA ALA A 140 8.20 -15.77 -62.43
C ALA A 140 7.17 -15.87 -63.57
N GLN A 141 6.76 -17.09 -63.94
CA GLN A 141 5.70 -17.33 -64.91
C GLN A 141 4.32 -16.94 -64.37
N ASN A 142 4.02 -17.30 -63.12
CA ASN A 142 2.71 -17.07 -62.49
C ASN A 142 2.46 -15.58 -62.22
N PHE A 143 3.45 -14.86 -61.70
CA PHE A 143 3.25 -13.47 -61.26
C PHE A 143 3.46 -12.43 -62.35
N LYS A 144 4.01 -12.76 -63.53
CA LYS A 144 4.11 -11.95 -64.78
C LYS A 144 4.68 -10.51 -64.68
N SER A 145 4.83 -9.93 -63.49
CA SER A 145 5.33 -8.57 -63.22
C SER A 145 5.89 -8.47 -61.80
N LEU A 146 6.88 -7.57 -61.61
CA LEU A 146 7.43 -7.28 -60.27
C LEU A 146 6.38 -6.70 -59.31
N SER A 147 5.37 -6.00 -59.84
CA SER A 147 4.28 -5.44 -59.03
C SER A 147 3.41 -6.53 -58.41
N ALA A 148 3.01 -7.54 -59.19
CA ALA A 148 2.25 -8.67 -58.69
C ALA A 148 3.03 -9.48 -57.65
N LEU A 149 4.33 -9.69 -57.86
CA LEU A 149 5.20 -10.38 -56.90
C LEU A 149 5.30 -9.62 -55.57
N ARG A 150 5.44 -8.29 -55.61
CA ARG A 150 5.42 -7.44 -54.39
C ARG A 150 4.08 -7.50 -53.66
N LYS A 151 2.96 -7.52 -54.40
CA LYS A 151 1.62 -7.69 -53.82
C LYS A 151 1.52 -9.05 -53.12
N GLU A 152 2.03 -10.10 -53.74
CA GLU A 152 2.04 -11.44 -53.17
C GLU A 152 2.92 -11.53 -51.93
N LYS A 153 4.15 -11.01 -51.98
CA LYS A 153 5.02 -10.90 -50.80
C LYS A 153 4.30 -10.18 -49.65
N THR A 154 3.57 -9.11 -49.97
CA THR A 154 2.78 -8.37 -48.98
C THR A 154 1.63 -9.21 -48.41
N ARG A 155 0.97 -10.02 -49.25
CA ARG A 155 -0.07 -10.97 -48.83
C ARG A 155 0.51 -12.02 -47.88
N VAL A 156 1.62 -12.67 -48.24
CA VAL A 156 2.30 -13.70 -47.45
C VAL A 156 2.79 -13.13 -46.11
N LYS A 157 3.35 -11.92 -46.09
CA LYS A 157 3.73 -11.23 -44.84
C LYS A 157 2.56 -11.10 -43.86
N LYS A 158 1.35 -10.88 -44.39
CA LYS A 158 0.11 -10.72 -43.60
C LYS A 158 -0.53 -12.05 -43.20
N LEU A 159 -0.12 -13.18 -43.79
CA LEU A 159 -0.60 -14.49 -43.35
C LEU A 159 -0.14 -14.77 -41.92
N GLU A 160 -0.98 -15.42 -41.15
CA GLU A 160 -0.64 -15.84 -39.81
C GLU A 160 0.15 -17.14 -39.86
N THR A 161 1.12 -17.33 -38.97
CA THR A 161 1.58 -18.68 -38.67
C THR A 161 0.55 -19.44 -37.83
N TYR A 162 0.68 -20.76 -37.70
CA TYR A 162 -0.21 -21.54 -36.83
C TYR A 162 -0.14 -21.09 -35.37
N GLY A 163 1.07 -20.83 -34.85
CA GLY A 163 1.30 -20.28 -33.52
C GLY A 163 0.69 -18.89 -33.35
N GLU A 164 0.89 -17.98 -34.31
CA GLU A 164 0.27 -16.65 -34.32
C GLU A 164 -1.25 -16.72 -34.27
N ALA A 165 -1.86 -17.59 -35.08
CA ALA A 165 -3.29 -17.78 -35.15
C ALA A 165 -3.86 -18.29 -33.83
N LEU A 166 -3.22 -19.29 -33.19
CA LEU A 166 -3.64 -19.79 -31.89
C LEU A 166 -3.45 -18.75 -30.79
N TYR A 167 -2.31 -18.05 -30.78
CA TYR A 167 -2.03 -16.98 -29.82
C TYR A 167 -3.08 -15.86 -29.90
N LYS A 168 -3.41 -15.38 -31.10
CA LYS A 168 -4.46 -14.36 -31.30
C LYS A 168 -5.82 -14.86 -30.85
N LYS A 169 -6.16 -16.12 -31.16
CA LYS A 169 -7.40 -16.76 -30.70
C LYS A 169 -7.48 -16.79 -29.17
N GLN A 170 -6.39 -17.17 -28.51
CA GLN A 170 -6.28 -17.19 -27.04
C GLN A 170 -6.39 -15.79 -26.45
N LYS A 171 -5.66 -14.81 -27.02
CA LYS A 171 -5.64 -13.41 -26.57
C LYS A 171 -7.02 -12.75 -26.63
N ASN A 172 -7.81 -13.08 -27.65
CA ASN A 172 -9.15 -12.50 -27.86
C ASN A 172 -10.26 -13.25 -27.10
N ALA A 173 -9.94 -14.37 -26.45
CA ALA A 173 -10.92 -15.14 -25.69
C ALA A 173 -11.13 -14.53 -24.29
N LYS A 174 -12.40 -14.31 -23.91
CA LYS A 174 -12.79 -13.56 -22.70
C LYS A 174 -12.28 -14.14 -21.37
N GLN A 175 -12.04 -15.46 -21.30
CA GLN A 175 -11.70 -16.17 -20.06
C GLN A 175 -10.33 -16.84 -20.10
N GLN A 176 -9.52 -16.56 -21.12
CA GLN A 176 -8.29 -17.30 -21.40
C GLN A 176 -7.09 -16.38 -21.32
N ARG A 177 -6.08 -16.79 -20.53
CA ARG A 177 -4.79 -16.11 -20.49
C ARG A 177 -3.87 -16.67 -21.56
N THR A 178 -3.02 -15.83 -22.12
CA THR A 178 -1.99 -16.26 -23.07
C THR A 178 -0.80 -16.93 -22.39
N HIS A 179 -0.57 -16.64 -21.11
CA HIS A 179 0.49 -17.19 -20.28
C HIS A 179 0.10 -17.16 -18.79
N GLN A 180 0.93 -17.79 -17.97
CA GLN A 180 0.87 -17.71 -16.51
C GLN A 180 2.18 -17.11 -15.99
N GLU A 181 2.07 -16.26 -14.97
CA GLU A 181 3.20 -15.75 -14.20
C GLU A 181 3.25 -16.44 -12.84
N ILE A 182 4.44 -16.86 -12.43
CA ILE A 182 4.77 -17.31 -11.08
C ILE A 182 5.89 -16.42 -10.54
N ILE A 183 5.71 -15.93 -9.31
CA ILE A 183 6.70 -15.15 -8.59
C ILE A 183 7.34 -16.05 -7.55
N VAL A 184 8.67 -16.16 -7.62
CA VAL A 184 9.48 -16.95 -6.69
C VAL A 184 10.38 -16.02 -5.90
N GLN A 185 10.42 -16.18 -4.58
CA GLN A 185 11.16 -15.30 -3.69
C GLN A 185 11.97 -16.14 -2.71
N VAL A 186 13.26 -15.82 -2.62
CA VAL A 186 14.19 -16.36 -1.61
C VAL A 186 14.38 -15.26 -0.58
N GLY A 187 14.03 -15.53 0.67
CA GLY A 187 14.05 -14.57 1.78
C GLY A 187 13.01 -13.45 1.68
N ASN A 188 12.53 -12.96 2.81
CA ASN A 188 11.80 -11.69 2.91
C ASN A 188 12.76 -10.59 3.37
N ALA A 189 12.29 -9.33 3.41
CA ALA A 189 13.14 -8.19 3.79
C ALA A 189 13.89 -8.39 5.12
N GLN A 190 13.30 -9.09 6.10
CA GLN A 190 13.89 -9.33 7.41
C GLN A 190 14.99 -10.40 7.38
N ASP A 191 14.92 -11.36 6.45
CA ASP A 191 15.91 -12.44 6.35
C ASP A 191 17.29 -11.93 5.90
N TYR A 192 17.35 -10.71 5.37
CA TYR A 192 18.56 -10.03 4.91
C TYR A 192 19.13 -9.03 5.91
N ASN A 193 18.48 -8.86 7.06
CA ASN A 193 18.98 -7.96 8.09
C ASN A 193 20.29 -8.50 8.69
N VAL A 194 21.24 -7.60 8.95
CA VAL A 194 22.46 -7.94 9.71
C VAL A 194 22.15 -7.94 11.20
N THR A 195 22.58 -8.99 11.89
CA THR A 195 22.43 -9.14 13.33
C THR A 195 23.77 -9.41 14.02
N ASN A 196 23.92 -9.02 15.29
CA ASN A 196 25.05 -9.44 16.13
C ASN A 196 24.93 -10.93 16.52
N ALA A 197 25.91 -11.43 17.29
CA ALA A 197 25.94 -12.81 17.78
C ALA A 197 24.70 -13.19 18.62
N ASP A 198 24.11 -12.21 19.30
CA ASP A 198 22.90 -12.36 20.12
C ASP A 198 21.60 -12.23 19.30
N GLY A 199 21.68 -12.06 17.98
CA GLY A 199 20.54 -11.96 17.08
C GLY A 199 19.87 -10.58 17.03
N GLN A 200 20.46 -9.56 17.64
CA GLN A 200 19.97 -8.17 17.64
C GLN A 200 20.36 -7.47 16.35
N LEU A 201 19.46 -6.64 15.80
CA LEU A 201 19.72 -5.87 14.59
C LEU A 201 20.84 -4.86 14.82
N VAL A 202 21.76 -4.76 13.86
CA VAL A 202 22.87 -3.80 13.91
C VAL A 202 22.90 -2.90 12.68
N ASP A 203 23.43 -1.69 12.84
CA ASP A 203 23.67 -0.75 11.75
C ASP A 203 24.98 -1.06 10.99
N LYS A 204 25.39 -0.15 10.10
CA LYS A 204 26.61 -0.29 9.29
C LYS A 204 27.90 -0.32 10.12
N ASP A 205 27.87 0.26 11.32
CA ASP A 205 28.99 0.42 12.24
C ASP A 205 28.94 -0.63 13.37
N GLY A 206 28.01 -1.59 13.29
CA GLY A 206 27.84 -2.68 14.25
C GLY A 206 27.07 -2.28 15.53
N LYS A 207 26.50 -1.08 15.57
CA LYS A 207 25.74 -0.59 16.73
C LYS A 207 24.34 -1.20 16.73
N ILE A 208 23.91 -1.67 17.90
CA ILE A 208 22.57 -2.23 18.09
C ILE A 208 21.52 -1.17 17.79
N LEU A 209 20.64 -1.48 16.85
CA LEU A 209 19.49 -0.64 16.54
C LEU A 209 18.40 -0.89 17.60
N PRO A 210 17.79 0.16 18.17
CA PRO A 210 16.68 -0.01 19.11
C PRO A 210 15.54 -0.78 18.44
N GLU A 211 14.80 -1.56 19.23
CA GLU A 211 13.65 -2.34 18.78
C GLU A 211 12.48 -1.40 18.45
N VAL A 212 12.55 -0.70 17.31
CA VAL A 212 11.49 0.21 16.85
C VAL A 212 10.64 -0.47 15.77
N GLU A 213 9.39 0.00 15.66
CA GLU A 213 8.30 -0.57 14.86
C GLU A 213 8.73 -1.14 13.50
N SER A 214 8.09 -2.25 13.12
CA SER A 214 8.25 -2.94 11.83
C SER A 214 8.21 -2.04 10.58
N SER A 215 7.60 -0.85 10.69
CA SER A 215 7.50 0.20 9.68
C SER A 215 8.83 0.92 9.39
N THR A 216 9.77 0.96 10.34
CA THR A 216 11.10 1.59 10.20
C THR A 216 12.20 0.63 9.72
N ARG A 217 11.91 -0.68 9.62
CA ARG A 217 12.83 -1.73 9.09
C ARG A 217 13.17 -1.57 7.60
N LYS A 218 12.82 -0.46 6.96
CA LYS A 218 13.29 -0.10 5.60
C LYS A 218 14.77 0.31 5.57
N LEU A 219 15.38 0.58 6.72
CA LEU A 219 16.72 1.19 6.84
C LEU A 219 17.85 0.21 7.23
N VAL A 220 17.59 -1.10 7.30
CA VAL A 220 18.63 -2.06 7.69
C VAL A 220 19.52 -2.40 6.49
N ARG A 221 20.84 -2.32 6.70
CA ARG A 221 21.86 -2.79 5.76
C ARG A 221 21.53 -4.23 5.38
N LYS A 222 21.29 -4.48 4.09
CA LYS A 222 21.13 -5.84 3.55
C LYS A 222 22.49 -6.53 3.62
N ASP A 223 22.56 -7.74 4.14
CA ASP A 223 23.73 -8.61 4.00
C ASP A 223 24.00 -8.81 2.50
N PRO A 224 25.07 -8.20 1.95
CA PRO A 224 25.30 -8.18 0.51
C PRO A 224 25.67 -9.57 -0.02
N GLU A 225 26.26 -10.43 0.81
CA GLU A 225 26.62 -11.79 0.41
C GLU A 225 25.39 -12.68 0.36
N LYS A 226 24.50 -12.63 1.37
CA LYS A 226 23.19 -13.30 1.28
C LYS A 226 22.37 -12.80 0.08
N TRP A 227 22.42 -11.51 -0.21
CA TRP A 227 21.72 -10.92 -1.36
C TRP A 227 22.23 -11.51 -2.69
N LYS A 228 23.55 -11.59 -2.87
CA LYS A 228 24.18 -12.23 -4.05
C LYS A 228 23.90 -13.74 -4.12
N GLN A 229 23.97 -14.45 -3.00
CA GLN A 229 23.65 -15.88 -2.95
C GLN A 229 22.19 -16.14 -3.32
N ALA A 230 21.25 -15.28 -2.90
CA ALA A 230 19.84 -15.40 -3.25
C ALA A 230 19.63 -15.28 -4.77
N LYS A 231 20.34 -14.35 -5.40
CA LYS A 231 20.37 -14.21 -6.86
C LYS A 231 20.83 -15.52 -7.53
N LYS A 232 21.95 -16.09 -7.09
CA LYS A 232 22.49 -17.37 -7.61
C LYS A 232 21.50 -18.53 -7.45
N ILE A 233 20.79 -18.59 -6.31
CA ILE A 233 19.75 -19.60 -6.08
C ILE A 233 18.60 -19.43 -7.08
N LEU A 234 18.12 -18.20 -7.28
CA LEU A 234 17.05 -17.92 -8.24
C LEU A 234 17.49 -18.24 -9.68
N GLU A 235 18.70 -17.83 -10.08
CA GLU A 235 19.27 -18.16 -11.39
C GLU A 235 19.33 -19.67 -11.62
N LYS A 236 19.89 -20.41 -10.66
CA LYS A 236 20.01 -21.88 -10.73
C LYS A 236 18.65 -22.56 -10.74
N TYR A 237 17.74 -22.11 -9.88
CA TYR A 237 16.36 -22.61 -9.86
C TYR A 237 15.67 -22.43 -11.21
N ILE A 238 15.78 -21.25 -11.84
CA ILE A 238 15.12 -20.98 -13.13
C ILE A 238 15.75 -21.82 -14.24
N LYS A 239 17.08 -21.82 -14.36
CA LYS A 239 17.80 -22.47 -15.47
C LYS A 239 17.79 -23.99 -15.38
N GLU A 240 17.79 -24.55 -14.17
CA GLU A 240 17.92 -25.99 -13.93
C GLU A 240 16.62 -26.58 -13.37
N ASP A 241 16.33 -26.35 -12.09
CA ASP A 241 15.28 -27.07 -11.36
C ASP A 241 13.89 -26.83 -11.95
N PHE A 242 13.51 -25.59 -12.22
CA PHE A 242 12.18 -25.23 -12.69
C PHE A 242 11.90 -25.81 -14.07
N VAL A 243 12.81 -25.61 -15.04
CA VAL A 243 12.66 -26.13 -16.40
C VAL A 243 12.65 -27.66 -16.40
N LYS A 244 13.53 -28.29 -15.60
CA LYS A 244 13.60 -29.75 -15.48
C LYS A 244 12.34 -30.35 -14.83
N ASN A 245 11.86 -29.77 -13.74
CA ASN A 245 10.72 -30.27 -12.97
C ASN A 245 9.38 -29.93 -13.63
N ASN A 246 9.36 -28.97 -14.55
CA ASN A 246 8.16 -28.48 -15.21
C ASN A 246 8.28 -28.46 -16.74
N PRO A 247 8.42 -29.62 -17.42
CA PRO A 247 8.60 -29.68 -18.87
C PRO A 247 7.40 -29.09 -19.66
N ASN A 248 6.21 -29.09 -19.05
CA ASN A 248 4.99 -28.52 -19.64
C ASN A 248 4.82 -27.00 -19.37
N CYS A 249 5.76 -26.37 -18.66
CA CYS A 249 5.81 -24.93 -18.45
C CYS A 249 6.84 -24.33 -19.40
N VAL A 250 6.45 -24.00 -20.63
CA VAL A 250 7.40 -23.43 -21.60
C VAL A 250 7.66 -21.96 -21.27
N VAL A 251 8.78 -21.71 -20.59
CA VAL A 251 9.19 -20.37 -20.15
C VAL A 251 9.61 -19.53 -21.35
N PHE A 252 9.00 -18.35 -21.47
CA PHE A 252 9.37 -17.36 -22.49
C PHE A 252 9.98 -16.10 -21.87
N ASN A 253 9.68 -15.80 -20.60
CA ASN A 253 10.30 -14.69 -19.90
C ASN A 253 10.61 -15.09 -18.46
N ALA A 254 11.82 -14.78 -17.98
CA ALA A 254 12.16 -14.92 -16.57
C ALA A 254 13.09 -13.79 -16.15
N ALA A 255 12.67 -12.99 -15.18
CA ALA A 255 13.42 -11.82 -14.71
C ALA A 255 13.60 -11.87 -13.20
N ILE A 256 14.84 -11.68 -12.74
CA ILE A 256 15.22 -11.58 -11.34
C ILE A 256 15.34 -10.10 -10.96
N HIS A 257 14.61 -9.72 -9.92
CA HIS A 257 14.60 -8.38 -9.36
C HIS A 257 15.41 -8.32 -8.07
N MET A 258 16.42 -7.46 -8.04
CA MET A 258 17.34 -7.21 -6.92
C MET A 258 17.16 -5.80 -6.33
N ASP A 259 16.26 -5.01 -6.90
CA ASP A 259 15.99 -3.59 -6.65
C ASP A 259 14.76 -3.35 -5.75
N GLU A 260 14.16 -4.40 -5.21
CA GLU A 260 13.00 -4.30 -4.32
C GLU A 260 13.35 -4.67 -2.86
N ALA A 261 12.33 -4.95 -2.04
CA ALA A 261 12.49 -5.30 -0.63
C ALA A 261 13.24 -6.62 -0.41
N SER A 262 13.11 -7.58 -1.34
CA SER A 262 13.74 -8.90 -1.30
C SER A 262 14.01 -9.41 -2.71
N PRO A 263 15.08 -10.19 -2.95
CA PRO A 263 15.35 -10.83 -4.23
C PRO A 263 14.21 -11.76 -4.60
N HIS A 264 13.65 -11.58 -5.80
CA HIS A 264 12.60 -12.44 -6.31
C HIS A 264 12.68 -12.52 -7.84
N ALA A 265 12.05 -13.54 -8.40
CA ALA A 265 12.00 -13.77 -9.83
C ALA A 265 10.56 -13.86 -10.31
N HIS A 266 10.29 -13.21 -11.43
CA HIS A 266 9.07 -13.40 -12.21
C HIS A 266 9.36 -14.42 -13.29
N ILE A 267 8.57 -15.49 -13.36
CA ILE A 267 8.69 -16.56 -14.35
C ILE A 267 7.38 -16.62 -15.13
N ASP A 268 7.43 -16.18 -16.39
CA ASP A 268 6.31 -16.17 -17.32
C ASP A 268 6.44 -17.33 -18.31
N PHE A 269 5.41 -18.17 -18.36
CA PHE A 269 5.41 -19.36 -19.21
C PHE A 269 4.04 -19.65 -19.83
N VAL A 270 4.08 -20.39 -20.94
CA VAL A 270 2.88 -20.94 -21.57
C VAL A 270 2.63 -22.34 -21.00
N PRO A 271 1.47 -22.59 -20.35
CA PRO A 271 1.18 -23.91 -19.78
C PRO A 271 0.67 -24.86 -20.87
N VAL A 272 1.55 -25.68 -21.41
CA VAL A 272 1.23 -26.66 -22.46
C VAL A 272 0.59 -27.87 -21.81
N ALA A 273 -0.65 -28.18 -22.18
CA ALA A 273 -1.39 -29.28 -21.55
C ALA A 273 -1.99 -30.21 -22.60
N GLN A 274 -1.87 -31.51 -22.34
CA GLN A 274 -2.60 -32.56 -23.03
C GLN A 274 -3.99 -32.69 -22.41
N MET A 275 -5.01 -32.62 -23.25
CA MET A 275 -6.42 -32.64 -22.87
C MET A 275 -6.95 -34.07 -22.81
N HIS A 276 -7.86 -34.31 -21.87
CA HIS A 276 -8.63 -35.55 -21.81
C HIS A 276 -9.87 -35.42 -22.70
N GLY A 277 -9.87 -36.05 -23.88
CA GLY A 277 -11.09 -36.19 -24.71
C GLY A 277 -10.86 -36.14 -26.21
N LYS A 278 -11.70 -36.83 -26.99
CA LYS A 278 -11.52 -37.02 -28.44
C LYS A 278 -11.85 -35.77 -29.30
N ASN A 279 -12.50 -34.77 -28.72
CA ASN A 279 -13.01 -33.61 -29.44
C ASN A 279 -12.19 -32.34 -29.11
N GLY A 280 -11.87 -31.55 -30.14
CA GLY A 280 -11.11 -30.30 -29.96
C GLY A 280 -9.59 -30.47 -30.17
N LEU A 281 -8.81 -29.42 -29.94
CA LEU A 281 -7.34 -29.56 -29.84
C LEU A 281 -7.01 -30.45 -28.64
N GLN A 282 -6.12 -31.41 -28.85
CA GLN A 282 -5.60 -32.31 -27.82
C GLN A 282 -4.50 -31.65 -27.00
N VAL A 283 -3.78 -30.69 -27.56
CA VAL A 283 -2.77 -29.89 -26.84
C VAL A 283 -3.21 -28.42 -26.82
N LYS A 284 -3.33 -27.83 -25.64
CA LYS A 284 -3.83 -26.44 -25.46
C LYS A 284 -3.11 -25.71 -24.32
N PRO A 285 -3.09 -24.36 -24.33
CA PRO A 285 -2.71 -23.58 -23.17
C PRO A 285 -3.73 -23.75 -22.02
N SER A 286 -3.39 -24.51 -20.98
CA SER A 286 -4.28 -24.73 -19.82
C SER A 286 -3.50 -25.04 -18.55
N PHE A 287 -3.49 -24.10 -17.60
CA PHE A 287 -2.69 -24.23 -16.37
C PHE A 287 -3.13 -25.41 -15.49
N ASN A 288 -4.43 -25.54 -15.20
CA ASN A 288 -4.89 -26.61 -14.32
C ASN A 288 -4.77 -28.01 -14.96
N MET A 289 -4.85 -28.10 -16.30
CA MET A 289 -4.63 -29.37 -16.97
C MET A 289 -3.14 -29.71 -17.07
N MET A 290 -2.28 -28.70 -17.26
CA MET A 290 -0.83 -28.87 -17.19
C MET A 290 -0.42 -29.46 -15.84
N LEU A 291 -0.98 -28.94 -14.74
CA LEU A 291 -0.76 -29.49 -13.39
C LEU A 291 -1.23 -30.95 -13.29
N ASP A 292 -2.38 -31.30 -13.89
CA ASP A 292 -2.89 -32.68 -13.92
C ASP A 292 -1.98 -33.63 -14.71
N ASN A 293 -1.44 -33.16 -15.85
CA ASN A 293 -0.46 -33.91 -16.65
C ASN A 293 0.85 -34.11 -15.89
N GLN A 294 1.19 -33.23 -14.96
CA GLN A 294 2.34 -33.38 -14.05
C GLN A 294 2.03 -34.21 -12.78
N GLY A 295 0.84 -34.81 -12.69
CA GLY A 295 0.46 -35.69 -11.59
C GLY A 295 -0.23 -34.99 -10.40
N PHE A 296 -0.38 -33.65 -10.44
CA PHE A 296 -1.15 -32.94 -9.41
C PHE A 296 -2.63 -33.05 -9.74
N LYS A 297 -3.35 -33.90 -9.01
CA LYS A 297 -4.77 -34.13 -9.26
C LYS A 297 -5.64 -33.04 -8.64
N LYS A 298 -6.75 -32.74 -9.32
CA LYS A 298 -7.79 -31.85 -8.79
C LYS A 298 -8.50 -32.54 -7.65
N ASP A 299 -8.72 -31.82 -6.56
CA ASP A 299 -9.55 -32.27 -5.47
C ASP A 299 -10.99 -31.77 -5.69
N PRO A 300 -12.01 -32.65 -5.66
CA PRO A 300 -13.40 -32.25 -5.83
C PRO A 300 -13.89 -31.23 -4.79
N ARG A 301 -13.26 -31.19 -3.60
CA ARG A 301 -13.64 -30.34 -2.47
C ARG A 301 -12.75 -29.11 -2.30
N ASP A 302 -11.53 -29.13 -2.85
CA ASP A 302 -10.60 -27.99 -2.77
C ASP A 302 -9.84 -27.75 -4.10
N ASN A 303 -10.33 -26.80 -4.88
CA ASN A 303 -9.73 -26.41 -6.15
C ASN A 303 -8.31 -25.81 -6.02
N ARG A 304 -7.89 -25.39 -4.82
CA ARG A 304 -6.54 -24.84 -4.58
C ARG A 304 -5.52 -25.92 -4.29
N LYS A 305 -5.96 -27.11 -3.87
CA LYS A 305 -5.07 -28.19 -3.43
C LYS A 305 -4.10 -28.60 -4.53
N GLN A 306 -4.58 -28.67 -5.77
CA GLN A 306 -3.76 -28.98 -6.94
C GLN A 306 -2.56 -28.03 -7.07
N PHE A 307 -2.81 -26.73 -7.05
CA PHE A 307 -1.76 -25.72 -7.13
C PHE A 307 -0.89 -25.70 -5.87
N THR A 308 -1.48 -25.91 -4.69
CA THR A 308 -0.77 -25.91 -3.40
C THR A 308 0.25 -27.04 -3.36
N GLN A 309 -0.11 -28.24 -3.81
CA GLN A 309 0.82 -29.38 -3.91
C GLN A 309 2.00 -29.08 -4.85
N TRP A 310 1.71 -28.51 -6.03
CA TRP A 310 2.74 -28.08 -6.97
C TRP A 310 3.66 -27.01 -6.36
N GLN A 311 3.07 -25.99 -5.73
CA GLN A 311 3.77 -24.92 -5.03
C GLN A 311 4.68 -25.44 -3.89
N HIS A 312 4.26 -26.48 -3.17
CA HIS A 312 5.08 -27.14 -2.16
C HIS A 312 6.32 -27.80 -2.77
N ARG A 313 6.18 -28.57 -3.86
CA ARG A 313 7.31 -29.19 -4.58
C ARG A 313 8.31 -28.14 -5.09
N GLU A 314 7.81 -27.05 -5.66
CA GLU A 314 8.67 -25.96 -6.12
C GLU A 314 9.42 -25.30 -4.94
N SER A 315 8.74 -25.12 -3.80
CA SER A 315 9.37 -24.59 -2.59
C SER A 315 10.43 -25.53 -2.00
N GLU A 316 10.25 -26.85 -2.11
CA GLU A 316 11.22 -27.86 -1.68
C GLU A 316 12.48 -27.85 -2.56
N SER A 317 12.32 -27.58 -3.86
CA SER A 317 13.47 -27.43 -4.78
C SER A 317 14.33 -26.22 -4.39
N LEU A 318 13.68 -25.09 -4.11
CA LEU A 318 14.36 -23.89 -3.59
C LEU A 318 15.02 -24.13 -2.22
N GLU A 319 14.37 -24.87 -1.33
CA GLU A 319 14.94 -25.22 -0.02
C GLU A 319 16.24 -26.03 -0.16
N LYS A 320 16.30 -26.98 -1.09
CA LYS A 320 17.54 -27.73 -1.39
C LYS A 320 18.64 -26.80 -1.90
N LEU A 321 18.31 -25.89 -2.83
CA LEU A 321 19.28 -24.93 -3.35
C LEU A 321 19.78 -23.96 -2.27
N MET A 322 18.91 -23.53 -1.36
CA MET A 322 19.29 -22.72 -0.19
C MET A 322 20.21 -23.47 0.76
N GLN A 323 19.91 -24.73 1.04
CA GLN A 323 20.76 -25.55 1.90
C GLN A 323 22.18 -25.71 1.32
N VAL A 324 22.27 -25.96 0.00
CA VAL A 324 23.56 -26.14 -0.67
C VAL A 324 24.33 -24.81 -0.83
N THR A 325 23.63 -23.71 -1.14
CA THR A 325 24.29 -22.44 -1.51
C THR A 325 24.56 -21.53 -0.32
N MET A 326 23.66 -21.54 0.67
CA MET A 326 23.71 -20.65 1.84
C MET A 326 23.90 -21.39 3.17
N GLY A 327 23.77 -22.73 3.19
CA GLY A 327 23.78 -23.48 4.45
C GLY A 327 22.57 -23.20 5.35
N VAL A 328 21.48 -22.67 4.80
CA VAL A 328 20.25 -22.32 5.54
C VAL A 328 19.09 -23.25 5.19
N THR A 329 18.20 -23.44 6.16
CA THR A 329 16.97 -24.24 5.98
C THR A 329 15.76 -23.33 5.79
N ARG A 330 14.68 -23.87 5.22
CA ARG A 330 13.45 -23.10 5.01
C ARG A 330 12.74 -22.85 6.34
N LYS A 331 12.49 -21.58 6.64
CA LYS A 331 11.57 -21.16 7.69
C LYS A 331 10.13 -21.49 7.27
N LYS A 332 9.59 -22.62 7.75
CA LYS A 332 8.19 -22.98 7.53
C LYS A 332 7.32 -21.95 8.23
N GLY A 333 6.39 -21.33 7.50
CA GLY A 333 5.43 -20.40 8.09
C GLY A 333 4.60 -21.09 9.17
N GLU A 334 4.14 -20.32 10.15
CA GLU A 334 3.13 -20.81 11.09
C GLU A 334 1.89 -21.24 10.29
N LYS A 335 1.50 -22.51 10.41
CA LYS A 335 0.23 -22.96 9.83
C LYS A 335 -0.88 -22.14 10.48
N ASN A 336 -1.70 -21.49 9.65
CA ASN A 336 -2.82 -20.70 10.14
C ASN A 336 -3.72 -21.63 10.97
N ARG A 337 -3.78 -21.41 12.29
CA ARG A 337 -4.52 -22.29 13.22
C ARG A 337 -6.03 -22.16 13.08
N TYR A 338 -6.48 -21.10 12.40
CA TYR A 338 -7.88 -20.76 12.23
C TYR A 338 -8.48 -21.50 11.03
N LYS A 339 -9.64 -22.13 11.24
CA LYS A 339 -10.32 -22.96 10.24
C LYS A 339 -11.05 -22.10 9.20
N SER A 340 -11.33 -20.83 9.50
CA SER A 340 -12.04 -19.92 8.60
C SER A 340 -11.40 -18.52 8.47
N THR A 341 -11.63 -17.86 7.34
CA THR A 341 -11.17 -16.48 7.08
C THR A 341 -11.76 -15.45 8.05
N GLN A 342 -12.98 -15.68 8.55
CA GLN A 342 -13.61 -14.80 9.55
C GLN A 342 -12.91 -14.93 10.91
N GLU A 343 -12.62 -16.16 11.34
CA GLU A 343 -11.90 -16.46 12.57
C GLU A 343 -10.48 -15.87 12.54
N TYR A 344 -9.79 -15.99 11.41
CA TYR A 344 -8.50 -15.31 11.18
C TYR A 344 -8.61 -13.78 11.29
N LYS A 345 -9.62 -13.16 10.65
CA LYS A 345 -9.82 -11.70 10.70
C LYS A 345 -10.13 -11.22 12.12
N GLN A 346 -10.93 -11.95 12.88
CA GLN A 346 -11.24 -11.64 14.27
C GLN A 346 -10.00 -11.80 15.17
N ALA A 347 -9.25 -12.89 15.01
CA ALA A 347 -8.00 -13.09 15.74
C ALA A 347 -6.99 -11.97 15.47
N LYS A 348 -6.80 -11.59 14.20
CA LYS A 348 -5.91 -10.46 13.83
C LYS A 348 -6.42 -9.12 14.36
N ALA A 349 -7.72 -8.87 14.37
CA ALA A 349 -8.30 -7.68 14.97
C ALA A 349 -8.10 -7.64 16.50
N ASN A 350 -8.19 -8.79 17.16
CA ASN A 350 -7.95 -8.91 18.60
C ASN A 350 -6.46 -8.75 18.95
N GLU A 351 -5.55 -9.36 18.19
CA GLU A 351 -4.11 -9.14 18.31
C GLU A 351 -3.77 -7.66 18.14
N ALA A 352 -4.30 -7.00 17.11
CA ALA A 352 -4.09 -5.57 16.87
C ALA A 352 -4.60 -4.71 18.05
N ARG A 353 -5.77 -5.03 18.60
CA ARG A 353 -6.31 -4.37 19.81
C ARG A 353 -5.42 -4.60 21.03
N GLN A 354 -4.85 -5.79 21.18
CA GLN A 354 -3.98 -6.13 22.30
C GLN A 354 -2.63 -5.43 22.18
N GLN A 355 -2.06 -5.36 20.98
CA GLN A 355 -0.87 -4.56 20.69
C GLN A 355 -1.08 -3.08 20.96
N GLU A 356 -2.23 -2.51 20.56
CA GLU A 356 -2.53 -1.10 20.86
C GLU A 356 -2.68 -0.85 22.37
N LYS A 357 -3.27 -1.79 23.13
CA LYS A 357 -3.32 -1.71 24.60
C LYS A 357 -1.93 -1.73 25.23
N LEU A 358 -1.05 -2.63 24.77
CA LEU A 358 0.35 -2.70 25.21
C LEU A 358 1.08 -1.39 24.89
N ARG A 359 0.88 -0.83 23.70
CA ARG A 359 1.46 0.46 23.30
C ARG A 359 1.02 1.58 24.22
N GLN A 360 -0.28 1.65 24.53
CA GLN A 360 -0.82 2.64 25.46
C GLN A 360 -0.28 2.48 26.88
N GLN A 361 -0.09 1.23 27.34
CA GLN A 361 0.56 0.97 28.63
C GLN A 361 2.02 1.42 28.63
N GLN A 362 2.75 1.18 27.55
CA GLN A 362 4.16 1.56 27.45
C GLN A 362 4.36 3.07 27.42
N VAL A 363 3.50 3.80 26.69
CA VAL A 363 3.47 5.27 26.73
C VAL A 363 3.17 5.78 28.15
N LYS A 364 2.24 5.16 28.88
CA LYS A 364 1.96 5.50 30.28
C LYS A 364 3.14 5.24 31.20
N ILE A 365 3.85 4.13 31.02
CA ILE A 365 5.06 3.80 31.78
C ILE A 365 6.13 4.87 31.55
N GLN A 366 6.39 5.23 30.29
CA GLN A 366 7.35 6.29 29.95
C GLN A 366 6.96 7.65 30.56
N GLN A 367 5.68 8.01 30.53
CA GLN A 367 5.18 9.23 31.18
C GLN A 367 5.37 9.20 32.69
N ASN A 368 5.11 8.06 33.33
CA ASN A 368 5.29 7.88 34.77
C ASN A 368 6.77 7.91 35.16
N GLU A 369 7.66 7.29 34.38
CA GLU A 369 9.11 7.35 34.59
C GLU A 369 9.62 8.78 34.48
N PHE A 370 9.18 9.52 33.46
CA PHE A 370 9.51 10.93 33.31
C PHE A 370 9.03 11.76 34.52
N TYR A 371 7.78 11.54 34.97
CA TYR A 371 7.26 12.21 36.16
C TYR A 371 8.06 11.86 37.42
N LEU A 372 8.42 10.59 37.63
CA LEU A 372 9.23 10.15 38.75
C LEU A 372 10.64 10.75 38.71
N SER A 373 11.24 10.91 37.53
CA SER A 373 12.56 11.55 37.38
C SER A 373 12.53 13.01 37.84
N GLN A 374 11.50 13.76 37.45
CA GLN A 374 11.27 15.14 37.88
C GLN A 374 11.03 15.27 39.38
N GLN A 375 10.37 14.28 39.99
CA GLN A 375 10.16 14.26 41.45
C GLN A 375 11.44 13.94 42.22
N ARG A 376 12.29 13.04 41.71
CA ARG A 376 13.60 12.74 42.31
C ARG A 376 14.51 13.96 42.31
N GLU A 377 14.55 14.70 41.22
CA GLU A 377 15.34 15.95 41.13
C GLU A 377 14.89 16.99 42.16
N LYS A 378 13.58 17.13 42.40
CA LYS A 378 13.04 18.00 43.45
C LYS A 378 13.42 17.54 44.85
N LEU A 379 13.45 16.23 45.11
CA LEU A 379 13.85 15.66 46.40
C LEU A 379 15.33 15.91 46.69
N ASP A 380 16.21 15.82 45.68
CA ASP A 380 17.64 16.16 45.83
C ASP A 380 17.82 17.64 46.23
N ILE A 381 17.08 18.55 45.58
CA ILE A 381 17.12 20.00 45.91
C ILE A 381 16.66 20.25 47.36
N ILE A 382 15.61 19.55 47.81
CA ILE A 382 15.11 19.66 49.19
C ILE A 382 16.13 19.11 50.18
N SER A 383 16.75 17.96 49.88
CA SER A 383 17.79 17.36 50.72
C SER A 383 18.99 18.29 50.91
N ASP A 384 19.44 18.92 49.83
CA ASP A 384 20.53 19.92 49.87
C ASP A 384 20.14 21.17 50.67
N PHE A 385 18.87 21.58 50.59
CA PHE A 385 18.37 22.71 51.37
C PHE A 385 18.32 22.39 52.87
N ASP A 386 17.81 21.21 53.24
CA ASP A 386 17.76 20.75 54.64
C ASP A 386 19.15 20.66 55.27
N LYS A 387 20.14 20.18 54.51
CA LYS A 387 21.54 20.16 54.96
C LYS A 387 22.07 21.57 55.26
N LYS A 388 21.82 22.53 54.37
CA LYS A 388 22.21 23.94 54.56
C LYS A 388 21.48 24.59 55.75
N VAL A 389 20.21 24.26 55.97
CA VAL A 389 19.44 24.75 57.12
C VAL A 389 20.01 24.20 58.43
N LYS A 390 20.39 22.92 58.47
CA LYS A 390 21.00 22.31 59.64
C LYS A 390 22.34 22.97 60.00
N GLU A 391 23.21 23.16 59.01
CA GLU A 391 24.49 23.86 59.19
C GLU A 391 24.30 25.30 59.70
N ARG A 392 23.28 26.01 59.22
CA ARG A 392 22.95 27.37 59.72
C ARG A 392 22.42 27.36 61.15
N LYS A 393 21.57 26.39 61.51
CA LYS A 393 21.05 26.26 62.89
C LYS A 393 22.18 26.00 63.89
N GLU A 394 23.14 25.15 63.53
CA GLU A 394 24.32 24.88 64.37
C GLU A 394 25.18 26.13 64.56
N LYS A 395 25.38 26.94 63.51
CA LYS A 395 26.09 28.23 63.61
C LYS A 395 25.35 29.24 64.49
N ILE A 396 24.03 29.37 64.35
CA ILE A 396 23.22 30.27 65.18
C ILE A 396 23.32 29.86 66.65
N ALA A 397 23.16 28.55 66.95
CA ALA A 397 23.28 28.06 68.32
C ALA A 397 24.65 28.34 68.95
N SER A 398 25.73 28.27 68.15
CA SER A 398 27.07 28.64 68.62
C SER A 398 27.21 30.15 68.90
N GLN A 399 26.60 31.00 68.08
CA GLN A 399 26.59 32.45 68.28
C GLN A 399 25.75 32.87 69.49
N ASP A 400 24.60 32.25 69.69
CA ASP A 400 23.73 32.52 70.86
C ASP A 400 24.45 32.19 72.17
N LYS A 401 25.27 31.12 72.18
CA LYS A 401 26.07 30.75 73.35
C LYS A 401 27.14 31.81 73.67
N VAL A 402 27.82 32.33 72.64
CA VAL A 402 28.79 33.43 72.78
C VAL A 402 28.11 34.70 73.29
N LEU A 403 26.92 35.03 72.78
CA LEU A 403 26.16 36.20 73.23
C LEU A 403 25.71 36.07 74.70
N GLN A 404 25.30 34.88 75.14
CA GLN A 404 24.95 34.64 76.54
C GLN A 404 26.16 34.80 77.48
N ASP A 405 27.33 34.31 77.07
CA ASP A 405 28.55 34.45 77.87
C ASP A 405 29.02 35.91 77.94
N GLN A 406 28.89 36.66 76.84
CA GLN A 406 29.11 38.12 76.83
C GLN A 406 28.14 38.85 77.75
N GLN A 407 26.86 38.48 77.73
CA GLN A 407 25.84 39.09 78.60
C GLN A 407 26.14 38.85 80.09
N LYS A 408 26.55 37.64 80.48
CA LYS A 408 26.97 37.36 81.86
C LYS A 408 28.15 38.24 82.31
N THR A 409 29.10 38.47 81.40
CA THR A 409 30.26 39.32 81.66
C THR A 409 29.84 40.79 81.83
N ILE A 410 28.90 41.27 81.02
CA ILE A 410 28.32 42.62 81.14
C ILE A 410 27.58 42.77 82.48
N ASP A 411 26.77 41.78 82.87
CA ASP A 411 26.01 41.81 84.11
C ASP A 411 26.95 41.85 85.33
N GLN A 412 28.03 41.06 85.31
CA GLN A 412 29.10 41.11 86.31
C GLN A 412 29.75 42.49 86.39
N ASN A 413 30.19 43.03 85.26
CA ASN A 413 30.80 44.37 85.21
C ASN A 413 29.85 45.47 85.68
N SER A 414 28.54 45.33 85.43
CA SER A 414 27.51 46.27 85.92
C SER A 414 27.40 46.27 87.45
N SER A 415 27.59 45.11 88.08
CA SER A 415 27.57 44.98 89.54
C SER A 415 28.82 45.58 90.20
N THR A 416 29.97 45.52 89.51
CA THR A 416 31.22 46.17 89.92
C THR A 416 31.13 47.70 89.77
N LEU A 417 30.49 48.20 88.71
CA LEU A 417 30.24 49.63 88.53
C LEU A 417 29.36 50.22 89.63
N LYS A 418 28.31 49.50 90.06
CA LYS A 418 27.46 49.94 91.19
C LYS A 418 28.22 50.03 92.51
N SER A 419 29.24 49.19 92.72
CA SER A 419 30.09 49.26 93.91
C SER A 419 31.10 50.41 93.84
N ILE A 420 31.56 50.79 92.64
CA ILE A 420 32.38 51.98 92.41
C ILE A 420 31.56 53.27 92.58
N GLU A 421 30.31 53.33 92.09
CA GLU A 421 29.41 54.48 92.30
C GLU A 421 29.08 54.72 93.78
N LEU A 422 28.95 53.65 94.58
CA LEU A 422 28.82 53.76 96.03
C LEU A 422 30.07 54.37 96.67
N ALA A 423 31.27 54.03 96.18
CA ALA A 423 32.54 54.61 96.64
C ALA A 423 32.69 56.10 96.21
N ASP A 424 32.25 56.46 95.01
CA ASP A 424 32.20 57.87 94.55
C ASP A 424 31.22 58.72 95.37
N SER A 425 30.12 58.14 95.87
CA SER A 425 29.20 58.83 96.79
C SER A 425 29.82 59.12 98.16
N VAL A 426 30.83 58.35 98.56
CA VAL A 426 31.61 58.56 99.79
C VAL A 426 32.69 59.64 99.57
N ILE A 427 33.29 59.69 98.38
CA ILE A 427 34.29 60.72 98.01
C ILE A 427 33.63 62.10 97.80
N LYS A 428 32.43 62.18 97.21
CA LYS A 428 31.66 63.44 97.09
C LYS A 428 31.26 64.09 98.42
N LYS A 429 31.29 63.36 99.54
CA LYS A 429 30.99 63.90 100.89
C LYS A 429 32.23 64.48 101.59
N GLN A 430 33.42 64.43 100.98
CA GLN A 430 34.64 65.04 101.51
C GLN A 430 35.15 66.26 100.73
N ASP A 431 34.67 66.50 99.51
CA ASP A 431 35.11 67.63 98.66
C ASP A 431 34.21 68.89 98.75
N ASP A 432 33.14 68.87 99.57
CA ASP A 432 32.26 70.03 99.82
C ASP A 432 32.90 71.16 100.66
N LYS A 433 34.23 71.11 100.91
CA LYS A 433 34.95 72.11 101.72
C LYS A 433 35.90 73.04 100.97
N ILE A 434 36.07 72.93 99.65
CA ILE A 434 37.04 73.78 98.92
C ILE A 434 36.38 74.58 97.77
N LYS A 435 35.93 75.76 98.19
CA LYS A 435 35.99 77.04 97.46
C LYS A 435 35.08 77.26 96.24
N LYS A 436 33.92 77.86 96.56
CA LYS A 436 33.44 79.10 95.93
C LYS A 436 34.59 80.11 95.72
N ASN A 437 34.93 80.38 94.45
CA ASN A 437 35.13 81.71 93.85
C ASN A 437 35.95 81.57 92.55
N GLN A 438 35.30 81.71 91.40
CA GLN A 438 35.58 82.84 90.49
C GLN A 438 34.50 82.87 89.40
N LYS A 439 33.59 83.86 89.52
CA LYS A 439 32.74 84.32 88.42
C LYS A 439 33.58 85.11 87.42
N LYS A 440 33.03 85.19 86.19
CA LYS A 440 33.31 86.10 85.06
C LYS A 440 34.26 85.50 84.02
N LEU A 441 34.07 85.66 82.72
CA LEU A 441 32.95 86.05 81.86
C LEU A 441 33.50 85.77 80.45
N ASP A 442 32.66 85.25 79.57
CA ASP A 442 32.68 85.49 78.12
C ASP A 442 33.80 84.93 77.21
N THR A 443 33.31 84.01 76.38
CA THR A 443 33.25 84.13 74.91
C THR A 443 34.51 83.76 74.12
N ILE A 444 34.24 83.09 72.99
CA ILE A 444 35.14 82.68 71.90
C ILE A 444 35.88 81.36 72.18
N ASP A 445 35.15 80.23 72.06
CA ASP A 445 35.75 78.94 71.65
C ASP A 445 34.72 77.83 71.33
N ASN A 446 33.43 78.06 71.62
CA ASN A 446 32.40 77.03 71.42
C ASN A 446 31.82 76.94 69.99
N PHE A 447 32.17 77.86 69.07
CA PHE A 447 31.70 77.78 67.68
C PHE A 447 32.62 76.95 66.77
N GLU A 448 33.93 76.92 67.02
CA GLU A 448 34.85 76.10 66.22
C GLU A 448 34.72 74.61 66.48
N LYS A 449 34.50 74.21 67.74
CA LYS A 449 34.40 72.78 68.11
C LYS A 449 33.11 72.14 67.59
N ILE A 450 31.98 72.85 67.66
CA ILE A 450 30.68 72.39 67.13
C ILE A 450 30.68 72.36 65.60
N SER A 451 31.41 73.28 64.95
CA SER A 451 31.58 73.28 63.48
C SER A 451 32.47 72.12 63.00
N LYS A 452 33.58 71.84 63.69
CA LYS A 452 34.47 70.70 63.40
C LYS A 452 33.80 69.34 63.65
N GLU A 453 32.98 69.20 64.70
CA GLU A 453 32.21 67.96 64.96
C GLU A 453 31.08 67.72 63.95
N LYS A 454 30.42 68.79 63.46
CA LYS A 454 29.43 68.67 62.37
C LYS A 454 30.09 68.30 61.03
N GLN A 455 31.24 68.90 60.69
CA GLN A 455 31.99 68.56 59.48
C GLN A 455 32.55 67.12 59.53
N ALA A 456 33.03 66.67 60.69
CA ALA A 456 33.49 65.28 60.88
C ALA A 456 32.34 64.27 60.71
N LYS A 457 31.16 64.54 61.28
CA LYS A 457 29.96 63.68 61.11
C LYS A 457 29.50 63.61 59.64
N ILE A 458 29.46 64.74 58.94
CA ILE A 458 29.12 64.83 57.52
C ILE A 458 30.14 64.06 56.66
N TYR A 459 31.44 64.14 56.99
CA TYR A 459 32.49 63.40 56.29
C TYR A 459 32.34 61.88 56.47
N THR A 460 32.10 61.38 57.69
CA THR A 460 31.83 59.95 57.93
C THR A 460 30.54 59.45 57.28
N GLN A 461 29.48 60.27 57.25
CA GLN A 461 28.24 59.91 56.52
C GLN A 461 28.49 59.85 55.02
N ASN A 462 29.18 60.83 54.42
CA ASN A 462 29.50 60.85 53.00
C ASN A 462 30.47 59.73 52.59
N LYS A 463 31.39 59.32 53.48
CA LYS A 463 32.25 58.15 53.28
C LYS A 463 31.44 56.85 53.27
N THR A 464 30.53 56.68 54.23
CA THR A 464 29.62 55.51 54.29
C THR A 464 28.69 55.44 53.06
N ILE A 465 28.26 56.58 52.53
CA ILE A 465 27.44 56.66 51.31
C ILE A 465 28.29 56.26 50.08
N ARG A 466 29.52 56.77 49.95
CA ARG A 466 30.45 56.36 48.87
C ARG A 466 30.79 54.87 48.91
N ASP A 467 31.07 54.33 50.08
CA ASP A 467 31.48 52.92 50.25
C ASP A 467 30.31 51.95 49.97
N ASN A 468 29.05 52.40 50.10
CA ASN A 468 27.86 51.61 49.78
C ASN A 468 27.31 51.82 48.36
N GLN A 469 27.80 52.82 47.62
CA GLN A 469 27.39 53.09 46.24
C GLN A 469 27.62 51.90 45.28
N PRO A 470 28.76 51.17 45.33
CA PRO A 470 28.99 50.00 44.47
C PRO A 470 28.01 48.85 44.76
N LYS A 471 27.59 48.69 46.02
CA LYS A 471 26.58 47.69 46.40
C LYS A 471 25.20 48.04 45.85
N LEU A 472 24.85 49.33 45.86
CA LEU A 472 23.59 49.81 45.31
C LEU A 472 23.54 49.63 43.77
N ASP A 473 24.65 49.84 43.07
CA ASP A 473 24.75 49.62 41.63
C ASP A 473 24.69 48.12 41.27
N LEU A 474 25.25 47.25 42.12
CA LEU A 474 25.12 45.80 41.97
C LEU A 474 23.66 45.33 42.12
N ILE A 475 22.94 45.89 43.09
CA ILE A 475 21.52 45.58 43.32
C ILE A 475 20.67 46.04 42.13
N LYS A 476 20.90 47.24 41.60
CA LYS A 476 20.18 47.74 40.41
C LYS A 476 20.43 46.90 39.16
N ASN A 477 21.66 46.40 38.98
CA ASN A 477 21.99 45.50 37.88
C ASN A 477 21.30 44.13 38.04
N TYR A 478 21.26 43.61 39.27
CA TYR A 478 20.54 42.37 39.57
C TYR A 478 19.03 42.51 39.35
N ASP A 479 18.40 43.60 39.79
CA ASP A 479 16.98 43.87 39.55
C ASP A 479 16.67 44.01 38.05
N SER A 480 17.57 44.64 37.29
CA SER A 480 17.44 44.74 35.82
C SER A 480 17.48 43.36 35.16
N GLN A 481 18.37 42.47 35.60
CA GLN A 481 18.45 41.09 35.10
C GLN A 481 17.24 40.23 35.51
N VAL A 482 16.73 40.41 36.73
CA VAL A 482 15.50 39.75 37.20
C VAL A 482 14.31 40.20 36.36
N GLN A 483 14.21 41.49 36.02
CA GLN A 483 13.13 42.01 35.19
C GLN A 483 13.17 41.45 33.76
N VAL A 484 14.35 41.33 33.15
CA VAL A 484 14.51 40.70 31.81
C VAL A 484 14.09 39.23 31.83
N ARG A 485 14.47 38.49 32.88
CA ARG A 485 14.05 37.08 33.04
C ARG A 485 12.54 36.95 33.25
N LYS A 486 11.93 37.86 34.00
CA LYS A 486 10.48 37.90 34.21
C LYS A 486 9.72 38.13 32.91
N ASN A 487 10.15 39.11 32.11
CA ASN A 487 9.57 39.39 30.79
C ASN A 487 9.72 38.18 29.83
N SER A 488 10.84 37.45 29.92
CA SER A 488 11.06 36.23 29.12
C SER A 488 10.16 35.07 29.55
N LEU A 489 9.93 34.92 30.86
CA LEU A 489 8.99 33.94 31.43
C LEU A 489 7.55 34.22 31.01
N ASP A 490 7.13 35.48 31.04
CA ASP A 490 5.79 35.89 30.60
C ASP A 490 5.58 35.61 29.10
N ALA A 491 6.62 35.79 28.27
CA ALA A 491 6.58 35.45 26.85
C ALA A 491 6.46 33.94 26.59
N ILE A 492 7.18 33.11 27.35
CA ILE A 492 7.10 31.64 27.25
C ILE A 492 5.71 31.16 27.68
N GLN A 493 5.16 31.68 28.78
CA GLN A 493 3.82 31.34 29.25
C GLN A 493 2.74 31.75 28.24
N ALA A 494 2.89 32.91 27.59
CA ALA A 494 2.00 33.32 26.51
C ALA A 494 2.07 32.36 25.32
N GLN A 495 3.26 31.89 24.95
CA GLN A 495 3.46 30.95 23.84
C GLN A 495 2.89 29.55 24.15
N GLU A 496 3.04 29.07 25.39
CA GLU A 496 2.41 27.82 25.86
C GLU A 496 0.89 27.90 25.85
N SER A 497 0.31 29.04 26.26
CA SER A 497 -1.15 29.24 26.23
C SER A 497 -1.72 29.19 24.79
N LEU A 498 -0.97 29.73 23.82
CA LEU A 498 -1.32 29.67 22.40
C LEU A 498 -1.17 28.25 21.83
N SER A 499 -0.12 27.54 22.21
CA SER A 499 0.11 26.12 21.90
C SER A 499 -1.05 25.25 22.41
N LYS A 500 -1.48 25.46 23.65
CA LYS A 500 -2.60 24.75 24.27
C LYS A 500 -3.92 24.99 23.54
N LYS A 501 -4.22 26.25 23.17
CA LYS A 501 -5.40 26.59 22.34
C LYS A 501 -5.36 25.94 20.95
N ARG A 502 -4.19 25.87 20.31
CA ARG A 502 -4.05 25.18 19.00
C ARG A 502 -4.33 23.68 19.12
N LYS A 503 -3.84 23.05 20.18
CA LYS A 503 -4.08 21.63 20.46
C LYS A 503 -5.56 21.35 20.74
N GLU A 504 -6.21 22.18 21.56
CA GLU A 504 -7.65 22.06 21.83
C GLU A 504 -8.51 22.22 20.56
N ASN A 505 -8.13 23.14 19.65
CA ASN A 505 -8.82 23.31 18.37
C ASN A 505 -8.61 22.10 17.43
N TYR A 506 -7.41 21.52 17.44
CA TYR A 506 -7.12 20.31 16.67
C TYR A 506 -7.92 19.11 17.20
N ASP A 507 -7.98 18.93 18.53
CA ASP A 507 -8.74 17.86 19.16
C ASP A 507 -10.25 17.99 18.89
N LYS A 508 -10.79 19.22 18.91
CA LYS A 508 -12.17 19.49 18.49
C LYS A 508 -12.42 19.10 17.03
N SER A 509 -11.50 19.41 16.12
CA SER A 509 -11.60 19.02 14.70
C SER A 509 -11.60 17.48 14.52
N ILE A 510 -10.75 16.77 15.27
CA ILE A 510 -10.71 15.30 15.25
C ILE A 510 -12.04 14.71 15.74
N VAL A 511 -12.62 15.27 16.80
CA VAL A 511 -13.91 14.82 17.35
C VAL A 511 -15.05 15.04 16.35
N GLU A 512 -15.08 16.20 15.68
CA GLU A 512 -16.06 16.49 14.62
C GLU A 512 -15.92 15.54 13.42
N GLN A 513 -14.69 15.26 12.97
CA GLN A 513 -14.46 14.31 11.88
C GLN A 513 -14.90 12.89 12.24
N LYS A 514 -14.64 12.44 13.48
CA LYS A 514 -15.11 11.14 13.97
C LYS A 514 -16.64 11.06 14.03
N ARG A 515 -17.30 12.14 14.45
CA ARG A 515 -18.76 12.22 14.47
C ARG A 515 -19.34 12.14 13.05
N ALA A 516 -18.78 12.88 12.10
CA ALA A 516 -19.21 12.84 10.69
C ALA A 516 -19.01 11.44 10.05
N LEU A 517 -17.94 10.73 10.42
CA LEU A 517 -17.72 9.35 9.99
C LEU A 517 -18.77 8.40 10.56
N SER A 518 -19.08 8.51 11.85
CA SER A 518 -20.12 7.69 12.50
C SER A 518 -21.51 7.93 11.91
N GLU A 519 -21.86 9.19 11.61
CA GLU A 519 -23.12 9.54 10.94
C GLU A 519 -23.20 8.93 9.52
N ARG A 520 -22.09 8.93 8.78
CA ARG A 520 -22.00 8.31 7.46
C ARG A 520 -22.13 6.78 7.51
N GLU A 521 -21.49 6.14 8.48
CA GLU A 521 -21.62 4.69 8.71
C GLU A 521 -23.07 4.30 9.04
N ASN A 522 -23.74 5.07 9.90
CA ASN A 522 -25.15 4.88 10.20
C ASN A 522 -26.04 5.06 8.95
N TYR A 523 -25.76 6.06 8.12
CA TYR A 523 -26.49 6.27 6.86
C TYR A 523 -26.32 5.08 5.89
N VAL A 524 -25.10 4.56 5.75
CA VAL A 524 -24.82 3.39 4.90
C VAL A 524 -25.54 2.15 5.43
N SER A 525 -25.46 1.89 6.74
CA SER A 525 -26.13 0.75 7.38
C SER A 525 -27.66 0.79 7.19
N GLN A 526 -28.28 1.97 7.30
CA GLN A 526 -29.71 2.13 7.02
C GLN A 526 -30.07 1.86 5.55
N ARG A 527 -29.22 2.28 4.61
CA ARG A 527 -29.40 1.96 3.19
C ARG A 527 -29.27 0.48 2.90
N GLU A 528 -28.29 -0.19 3.50
CA GLU A 528 -28.10 -1.64 3.36
C GLU A 528 -29.31 -2.42 3.87
N LYS A 529 -29.88 -2.04 5.02
CA LYS A 529 -31.13 -2.64 5.52
C LYS A 529 -32.31 -2.44 4.57
N LYS A 530 -32.48 -1.24 4.01
CA LYS A 530 -33.54 -0.98 3.01
C LYS A 530 -33.31 -1.76 1.71
N PHE A 531 -32.06 -1.92 1.30
CA PHE A 531 -31.70 -2.70 0.12
C PHE A 531 -31.98 -4.18 0.33
N SER A 532 -31.57 -4.75 1.46
CA SER A 532 -31.82 -6.15 1.83
C SER A 532 -33.33 -6.46 1.91
N LEU A 533 -34.14 -5.53 2.43
CA LEU A 533 -35.59 -5.68 2.44
C LEU A 533 -36.19 -5.70 1.03
N ARG A 534 -35.69 -4.86 0.12
CA ARG A 534 -36.10 -4.86 -1.30
C ARG A 534 -35.67 -6.14 -2.01
N GLU A 535 -34.46 -6.61 -1.76
CA GLU A 535 -33.90 -7.85 -2.30
C GLU A 535 -34.73 -9.07 -1.87
N SER A 536 -35.06 -9.18 -0.57
CA SER A 536 -35.95 -10.25 -0.07
C SER A 536 -37.37 -10.18 -0.65
N ASN A 537 -37.93 -8.98 -0.83
CA ASN A 537 -39.24 -8.84 -1.47
C ASN A 537 -39.20 -9.21 -2.95
N PHE A 538 -38.10 -8.89 -3.64
CA PHE A 538 -37.92 -9.27 -5.04
C PHE A 538 -37.75 -10.78 -5.22
N GLU A 539 -36.98 -11.44 -4.34
CA GLU A 539 -36.88 -12.92 -4.33
C GLU A 539 -38.23 -13.60 -4.11
N LYS A 540 -39.06 -13.09 -3.19
CA LYS A 540 -40.43 -13.61 -2.98
C LYS A 540 -41.33 -13.44 -4.21
N VAL A 541 -41.12 -12.40 -5.01
CA VAL A 541 -41.85 -12.19 -6.26
C VAL A 541 -41.39 -13.19 -7.31
N LEU A 542 -40.06 -13.40 -7.45
CA LEU A 542 -39.50 -14.38 -8.37
C LEU A 542 -39.93 -15.80 -8.04
N ASP A 543 -39.98 -16.18 -6.76
CA ASP A 543 -40.39 -17.50 -6.30
C ASP A 543 -41.86 -17.80 -6.64
N LYS A 544 -42.72 -16.78 -6.53
CA LYS A 544 -44.13 -16.88 -6.95
C LYS A 544 -44.30 -16.99 -8.47
N ILE A 545 -43.49 -16.25 -9.23
CA ILE A 545 -43.48 -16.36 -10.70
C ILE A 545 -42.99 -17.74 -11.14
N ALA A 546 -41.94 -18.26 -10.50
CA ALA A 546 -41.41 -19.59 -10.76
C ALA A 546 -42.44 -20.68 -10.42
N THR A 547 -43.15 -20.54 -9.30
CA THR A 547 -44.24 -21.45 -8.89
C THR A 547 -45.37 -21.44 -9.91
N TYR A 548 -45.79 -20.25 -10.38
CA TYR A 548 -46.82 -20.11 -11.41
C TYR A 548 -46.38 -20.76 -12.74
N TYR A 549 -45.14 -20.50 -13.17
CA TYR A 549 -44.60 -21.07 -14.40
C TYR A 549 -44.50 -22.59 -14.31
N TYR A 550 -44.04 -23.14 -13.18
CA TYR A 550 -43.93 -24.57 -12.95
C TYR A 550 -45.30 -25.26 -12.93
N SER A 551 -46.31 -24.62 -12.33
CA SER A 551 -47.70 -25.09 -12.33
C SER A 551 -48.26 -25.12 -13.75
N TYR A 552 -48.01 -24.06 -14.52
CA TYR A 552 -48.44 -23.93 -15.91
C TYR A 552 -47.76 -24.95 -16.84
N THR A 553 -46.46 -25.22 -16.67
CA THR A 553 -45.75 -26.23 -17.46
C THR A 553 -46.16 -27.65 -17.07
N SER A 554 -46.39 -27.90 -15.78
CA SER A 554 -46.83 -29.22 -15.28
C SER A 554 -48.24 -29.57 -15.79
N ALA A 555 -49.14 -28.59 -15.88
CA ALA A 555 -50.46 -28.75 -16.48
C ALA A 555 -50.41 -29.01 -18.00
N ARG A 556 -49.32 -28.63 -18.68
CA ARG A 556 -49.14 -28.79 -20.13
C ARG A 556 -48.47 -30.11 -20.52
N VAL A 557 -47.73 -30.74 -19.61
CA VAL A 557 -47.00 -32.00 -19.84
C VAL A 557 -47.89 -33.23 -19.59
N SER A 558 -49.07 -33.07 -18.98
CA SER A 558 -49.97 -34.19 -18.61
C SER A 558 -51.03 -34.58 -19.65
N ASP A 559 -51.00 -34.02 -20.88
CA ASP A 559 -51.84 -34.39 -22.04
C ASP A 559 -53.35 -34.62 -21.77
N LYS A 560 -53.90 -33.99 -20.73
CA LYS A 560 -55.33 -33.82 -20.54
C LYS A 560 -55.69 -32.41 -20.97
N LYS A 561 -56.66 -32.28 -21.89
CA LYS A 561 -57.35 -31.02 -22.16
C LYS A 561 -58.09 -30.59 -20.89
N VAL A 562 -57.39 -29.91 -20.00
CA VAL A 562 -57.98 -29.27 -18.82
C VAL A 562 -58.76 -28.06 -19.33
N SER A 563 -60.07 -28.03 -19.06
CA SER A 563 -60.91 -26.89 -19.46
C SER A 563 -60.62 -25.68 -18.58
N ASP A 564 -60.82 -24.45 -19.09
CA ASP A 564 -60.55 -23.21 -18.35
C ASP A 564 -61.23 -23.17 -16.95
N PHE A 565 -62.34 -23.90 -16.79
CA PHE A 565 -63.08 -24.07 -15.54
C PHE A 565 -62.31 -24.85 -14.44
N GLU A 566 -61.50 -25.83 -14.83
CA GLU A 566 -60.68 -26.62 -13.90
C GLU A 566 -59.42 -25.85 -13.47
N LEU A 567 -58.91 -24.95 -14.33
CA LEU A 567 -57.83 -24.03 -14.00
C LEU A 567 -58.29 -22.97 -12.98
N GLU A 568 -59.52 -22.44 -13.12
CA GLU A 568 -60.13 -21.52 -12.14
C GLU A 568 -60.36 -22.19 -10.78
N ASN A 569 -60.77 -23.46 -10.74
CA ASN A 569 -60.94 -24.20 -9.49
C ASN A 569 -59.60 -24.54 -8.80
N ALA A 570 -58.54 -24.84 -9.56
CA ALA A 570 -57.20 -25.05 -9.01
C ALA A 570 -56.60 -23.76 -8.42
N ILE A 571 -56.89 -22.60 -9.04
CA ILE A 571 -56.53 -21.28 -8.53
C ILE A 571 -57.40 -20.92 -7.30
N GLY A 572 -58.67 -21.36 -7.28
CA GLY A 572 -59.64 -21.13 -6.22
C GLY A 572 -59.34 -21.79 -4.86
N GLN A 573 -58.47 -22.81 -4.80
CA GLN A 573 -58.06 -23.44 -3.54
C GLN A 573 -56.89 -22.71 -2.83
N SER A 574 -56.29 -21.70 -3.47
CA SER A 574 -55.24 -20.86 -2.86
C SER A 574 -55.78 -19.64 -2.09
N GLN A 575 -57.06 -19.66 -1.71
CA GLN A 575 -57.71 -18.51 -1.07
C GLN A 575 -57.28 -18.33 0.38
N GLY A 576 -56.37 -17.38 0.57
CA GLY A 576 -56.12 -16.76 1.86
C GLY A 576 -54.96 -15.78 1.84
N LYS A 577 -54.99 -14.77 0.95
CA LYS A 577 -54.24 -13.47 0.97
C LYS A 577 -53.99 -12.84 -0.42
N GLY A 578 -54.47 -13.44 -1.52
CA GLY A 578 -54.21 -12.94 -2.89
C GLY A 578 -55.15 -11.85 -3.42
N ARG A 579 -56.35 -11.65 -2.84
CA ARG A 579 -57.36 -10.74 -3.42
C ARG A 579 -56.99 -9.25 -3.42
N LYS A 580 -56.02 -8.83 -2.60
CA LYS A 580 -55.55 -7.43 -2.61
C LYS A 580 -54.52 -7.13 -3.70
N PHE A 581 -53.89 -8.18 -4.25
CA PHE A 581 -52.79 -8.02 -5.21
C PHE A 581 -53.27 -8.06 -6.66
N LEU A 582 -54.34 -8.81 -6.95
CA LEU A 582 -54.93 -8.88 -8.30
C LEU A 582 -55.68 -7.60 -8.70
N SER A 583 -56.17 -6.82 -7.74
CA SER A 583 -56.81 -5.52 -7.99
C SER A 583 -55.81 -4.39 -8.30
N GLU A 584 -54.50 -4.63 -8.11
CA GLU A 584 -53.45 -3.63 -8.33
C GLU A 584 -52.64 -3.88 -9.62
N ILE A 585 -52.96 -4.94 -10.36
CA ILE A 585 -52.34 -5.24 -11.65
C ILE A 585 -53.26 -4.67 -12.74
N PRO A 586 -52.80 -3.69 -13.55
CA PRO A 586 -53.58 -3.15 -14.66
C PRO A 586 -54.09 -4.26 -15.58
N GLU A 587 -55.37 -4.20 -15.94
CA GLU A 587 -56.12 -5.22 -16.70
C GLU A 587 -55.43 -5.66 -18.02
N ALA A 588 -54.54 -4.82 -18.56
CA ALA A 588 -53.72 -5.10 -19.73
C ALA A 588 -52.68 -6.23 -19.52
N ILE A 589 -52.19 -6.42 -18.29
CA ILE A 589 -51.08 -7.36 -17.98
C ILE A 589 -51.57 -8.82 -17.94
N VAL A 590 -52.84 -9.04 -17.64
CA VAL A 590 -53.45 -10.39 -17.62
C VAL A 590 -53.68 -10.94 -19.03
N LYS A 591 -53.83 -10.07 -20.04
CA LYS A 591 -54.13 -10.47 -21.43
C LYS A 591 -52.91 -10.74 -22.30
N HIS A 592 -51.71 -10.27 -21.94
CA HIS A 592 -50.51 -10.38 -22.79
C HIS A 592 -49.24 -10.76 -22.00
N PRO A 593 -48.92 -12.07 -21.89
CA PRO A 593 -47.77 -12.55 -21.10
C PRO A 593 -46.39 -12.10 -21.61
N LYS A 594 -46.30 -11.63 -22.87
CA LYS A 594 -45.06 -11.05 -23.41
C LYS A 594 -44.75 -9.67 -22.83
N ASP A 595 -45.77 -8.92 -22.43
CA ASP A 595 -45.61 -7.56 -21.92
C ASP A 595 -45.17 -7.56 -20.44
N LEU A 596 -45.43 -8.65 -19.71
CA LEU A 596 -44.87 -8.89 -18.37
C LEU A 596 -43.34 -9.00 -18.41
N ILE A 597 -42.78 -9.60 -19.47
CA ILE A 597 -41.33 -9.72 -19.66
C ILE A 597 -40.71 -8.34 -19.95
N TYR A 598 -41.40 -7.48 -20.71
CA TYR A 598 -40.95 -6.12 -20.98
C TYR A 598 -41.08 -5.20 -19.75
N ALA A 599 -42.15 -5.32 -18.96
CA ALA A 599 -42.29 -4.57 -17.70
C ALA A 599 -41.25 -4.96 -16.65
N VAL A 600 -40.83 -6.23 -16.61
CA VAL A 600 -39.69 -6.70 -15.81
C VAL A 600 -38.37 -6.13 -16.37
N CYS A 601 -38.23 -5.97 -17.68
CA CYS A 601 -37.05 -5.36 -18.29
C CYS A 601 -36.96 -3.84 -18.05
N ASP A 602 -38.08 -3.11 -18.03
CA ASP A 602 -38.10 -1.67 -17.70
C ASP A 602 -37.80 -1.43 -16.20
N TYR A 603 -38.23 -2.33 -15.31
CA TYR A 603 -37.82 -2.30 -13.90
C TYR A 603 -36.32 -2.62 -13.72
N VAL A 604 -35.75 -3.43 -14.62
CA VAL A 604 -34.30 -3.72 -14.68
C VAL A 604 -33.50 -2.50 -15.18
N ASP A 605 -34.10 -1.58 -15.94
CA ASP A 605 -33.44 -0.35 -16.37
C ASP A 605 -33.29 0.68 -15.24
N ASP A 606 -34.20 0.72 -14.26
CA ASP A 606 -34.01 1.49 -13.02
C ASP A 606 -32.92 0.86 -12.11
N VAL A 607 -32.72 -0.46 -12.19
CA VAL A 607 -31.69 -1.23 -11.47
C VAL A 607 -30.28 -0.99 -12.07
N LYS A 608 -30.16 -0.49 -13.31
CA LYS A 608 -28.87 -0.11 -13.93
C LYS A 608 -28.18 1.09 -13.25
N SER A 609 -28.82 1.72 -12.27
CA SER A 609 -28.20 2.74 -11.41
C SER A 609 -27.38 2.18 -10.24
N LEU A 610 -27.28 0.85 -10.08
CA LEU A 610 -26.51 0.20 -9.02
C LEU A 610 -25.05 -0.13 -9.40
N PRO A 611 -24.14 -0.21 -8.41
CA PRO A 611 -22.75 -0.62 -8.61
C PRO A 611 -22.62 -2.00 -9.29
N ARG A 612 -21.63 -2.10 -10.20
CA ARG A 612 -21.44 -3.13 -11.23
C ARG A 612 -21.28 -4.56 -10.71
N ASP A 613 -20.92 -4.70 -9.45
CA ASP A 613 -20.57 -5.93 -8.74
C ASP A 613 -21.79 -6.78 -8.34
N LYS A 614 -22.97 -6.18 -8.18
CA LYS A 614 -24.21 -6.92 -7.89
C LYS A 614 -24.97 -7.42 -9.14
N PHE A 615 -24.60 -6.93 -10.33
CA PHE A 615 -25.24 -7.33 -11.60
C PHE A 615 -24.70 -8.66 -12.15
N GLU A 616 -23.46 -9.02 -11.80
CA GLU A 616 -22.83 -10.27 -12.28
C GLU A 616 -23.35 -11.51 -11.53
N SER A 617 -23.73 -11.39 -10.25
CA SER A 617 -24.34 -12.51 -9.49
C SER A 617 -25.75 -12.87 -9.98
N PHE A 618 -26.46 -11.94 -10.61
CA PHE A 618 -27.81 -12.17 -11.15
C PHE A 618 -27.79 -12.99 -12.46
N LYS A 619 -26.70 -12.92 -13.24
CA LYS A 619 -26.53 -13.72 -14.47
C LYS A 619 -26.28 -15.19 -14.21
N GLU A 620 -25.70 -15.53 -13.07
CA GLU A 620 -25.34 -16.92 -12.75
C GLU A 620 -26.53 -17.74 -12.21
N GLY A 621 -27.62 -17.08 -11.78
CA GLY A 621 -28.81 -17.74 -11.20
C GLY A 621 -29.94 -18.10 -12.18
N VAL A 622 -29.93 -17.60 -13.42
CA VAL A 622 -30.99 -17.87 -14.41
C VAL A 622 -30.38 -18.25 -15.75
N ALA A 623 -29.84 -19.46 -15.85
CA ALA A 623 -29.43 -20.06 -17.11
C ALA A 623 -30.40 -21.18 -17.49
N VAL A 624 -31.40 -20.86 -18.31
CA VAL A 624 -32.11 -21.88 -19.11
C VAL A 624 -31.48 -21.86 -20.49
N GLU A 625 -30.80 -22.94 -20.87
CA GLU A 625 -30.16 -23.08 -22.17
C GLU A 625 -31.20 -23.11 -23.31
N LEU A 626 -31.27 -22.04 -24.10
CA LEU A 626 -32.04 -22.03 -25.35
C LEU A 626 -31.35 -22.91 -26.41
N THR A 627 -32.15 -23.74 -27.06
CA THR A 627 -31.68 -24.66 -28.11
C THR A 627 -31.25 -23.90 -29.38
N PRO A 628 -30.38 -24.49 -30.22
CA PRO A 628 -29.86 -23.83 -31.43
C PRO A 628 -30.94 -23.33 -32.41
N GLU A 629 -32.09 -24.00 -32.46
CA GLU A 629 -33.22 -23.63 -33.32
C GLU A 629 -33.93 -22.36 -32.86
N GLN A 630 -33.96 -22.10 -31.55
CA GLN A 630 -34.51 -20.86 -30.99
C GLN A 630 -33.62 -19.65 -31.30
N LYS A 631 -32.29 -19.84 -31.30
CA LYS A 631 -31.31 -18.80 -31.69
C LYS A 631 -31.37 -18.46 -33.19
N LEU A 632 -31.79 -19.40 -34.03
CA LEU A 632 -31.91 -19.20 -35.49
C LEU A 632 -33.14 -18.36 -35.87
N LYS A 633 -34.17 -18.33 -35.01
CA LYS A 633 -35.41 -17.56 -35.24
C LYS A 633 -35.24 -16.06 -34.91
N GLU A 634 -34.39 -15.72 -33.94
CA GLU A 634 -34.06 -14.32 -33.59
C GLU A 634 -33.16 -13.63 -34.62
N LEU A 635 -32.31 -14.38 -35.33
CA LEU A 635 -31.42 -13.82 -36.35
C LEU A 635 -32.13 -13.43 -37.64
N LYS A 636 -33.39 -13.85 -37.85
CA LYS A 636 -34.17 -13.56 -39.07
C LYS A 636 -35.08 -12.33 -38.97
N THR A 637 -35.19 -11.65 -37.82
CA THR A 637 -36.09 -10.50 -37.64
C THR A 637 -35.40 -9.13 -37.58
N ARG A 638 -34.07 -9.06 -37.75
CA ARG A 638 -33.38 -7.76 -37.88
C ARG A 638 -33.39 -7.28 -39.33
N SER A 639 -34.51 -6.69 -39.74
CA SER A 639 -34.61 -5.87 -40.94
C SER A 639 -34.03 -4.49 -40.70
N VAL A 640 -33.31 -4.01 -41.70
CA VAL A 640 -32.75 -2.67 -41.89
C VAL A 640 -33.84 -1.60 -41.80
N LYS A 641 -33.78 -0.75 -40.76
CA LYS A 641 -34.19 0.66 -40.72
C LYS A 641 -33.78 1.22 -39.35
N ASP A 642 -33.56 2.53 -39.30
CA ASP A 642 -33.14 3.33 -38.13
C ASP A 642 -31.61 3.45 -37.95
N ILE A 643 -30.93 3.77 -39.05
CA ILE A 643 -29.79 4.70 -39.02
C ILE A 643 -30.33 6.05 -39.49
N THR A 644 -29.99 7.09 -38.74
CA THR A 644 -30.29 8.55 -38.91
C THR A 644 -31.53 9.07 -38.18
N GLY A 645 -31.32 10.05 -37.28
CA GLY A 645 -32.39 10.77 -36.60
C GLY A 645 -31.96 11.50 -35.32
N HIS A 646 -31.21 12.60 -35.44
CA HIS A 646 -31.11 13.62 -34.39
C HIS A 646 -32.49 14.25 -34.13
N ASN A 647 -32.90 14.43 -32.86
CA ASN A 647 -33.73 15.58 -32.49
C ASN A 647 -33.54 15.98 -31.00
N PRO A 648 -33.07 17.20 -30.71
CA PRO A 648 -32.93 17.75 -29.36
C PRO A 648 -34.20 18.51 -28.97
N LYS A 649 -34.93 18.08 -27.93
CA LYS A 649 -35.85 18.93 -27.13
C LYS A 649 -36.50 18.11 -25.99
N LYS A 650 -36.13 18.43 -24.75
CA LYS A 650 -36.89 18.37 -23.48
C LYS A 650 -35.94 18.15 -22.30
N ARG A 651 -35.21 19.20 -21.90
CA ARG A 651 -34.74 19.35 -20.51
C ARG A 651 -35.60 20.41 -19.86
N LYS A 652 -36.55 19.98 -19.01
CA LYS A 652 -37.25 20.88 -18.08
C LYS A 652 -36.64 20.73 -16.70
N ILE A 653 -36.43 21.88 -16.10
CA ILE A 653 -35.69 22.20 -14.89
C ILE A 653 -36.46 21.72 -13.65
N MET A 654 -35.76 21.10 -12.70
CA MET A 654 -36.07 21.27 -11.27
C MET A 654 -34.78 21.65 -10.54
N ARG A 655 -34.76 22.91 -10.08
CA ARG A 655 -33.78 23.46 -9.15
C ARG A 655 -34.03 22.86 -7.77
N VAL A 656 -32.99 22.32 -7.14
CA VAL A 656 -32.89 22.27 -5.67
C VAL A 656 -31.57 22.92 -5.28
N SER A 657 -31.71 23.93 -4.45
CA SER A 657 -30.72 24.86 -3.91
C SER A 657 -29.69 24.20 -3.00
N LEU A 658 -28.41 24.54 -3.21
CA LEU A 658 -27.31 24.34 -2.24
C LEU A 658 -26.96 25.69 -1.59
N PRO A 659 -26.72 25.79 -0.27
CA PRO A 659 -26.38 27.05 0.38
C PRO A 659 -24.97 27.55 0.01
N ARG A 660 -24.87 28.84 -0.30
CA ARG A 660 -23.64 29.62 -0.39
C ARG A 660 -23.02 29.75 1.00
N LEU A 661 -21.81 29.24 1.20
CA LEU A 661 -20.92 29.69 2.29
C LEU A 661 -20.00 30.79 1.77
N ALA A 662 -20.01 31.90 2.50
CA ALA A 662 -19.38 33.17 2.18
C ALA A 662 -17.84 33.07 2.14
N ARG A 663 -17.25 33.53 1.04
CA ARG A 663 -15.86 33.98 1.00
C ARG A 663 -15.82 35.42 1.49
N LYS A 664 -15.30 35.66 2.69
CA LYS A 664 -14.74 36.96 3.08
C LYS A 664 -13.25 36.93 2.75
N GLY A 665 -12.80 37.95 2.01
CA GLY A 665 -11.46 38.06 1.48
C GLY A 665 -10.40 38.34 2.55
N ILE A 666 -9.18 37.95 2.22
CA ILE A 666 -7.96 38.58 2.74
C ILE A 666 -7.06 38.82 1.53
N HIS A 667 -6.65 40.08 1.40
CA HIS A 667 -5.83 40.64 0.35
C HIS A 667 -4.45 40.00 0.27
N LYS A 668 -3.95 39.87 -0.96
CA LYS A 668 -2.52 39.73 -1.28
C LYS A 668 -1.78 41.00 -0.86
N SER A 669 -0.72 40.84 -0.08
CA SER A 669 0.44 41.73 -0.09
C SER A 669 1.67 40.87 0.14
N GLU A 670 2.27 40.43 -0.96
CA GLU A 670 3.68 40.01 -1.00
C GLU A 670 4.51 41.27 -0.79
N LYS A 671 5.26 41.32 0.31
CA LYS A 671 6.44 42.16 0.46
C LYS A 671 7.58 41.26 0.89
N GLU A 672 8.58 41.19 0.02
CA GLU A 672 9.94 40.76 0.31
C GLU A 672 10.43 41.43 1.60
N ILE A 673 11.03 40.63 2.48
CA ILE A 673 11.90 41.11 3.53
C ILE A 673 13.13 40.20 3.50
N ASP A 674 14.23 40.78 3.04
CA ASP A 674 15.60 40.30 3.21
C ASP A 674 15.87 40.00 4.69
N GLY A 675 16.37 38.79 4.95
CA GLY A 675 16.99 38.47 6.24
C GLY A 675 18.46 38.94 6.22
N PRO A 676 18.96 39.58 7.29
CA PRO A 676 20.39 39.88 7.38
C PRO A 676 21.19 38.62 7.75
N GLU A 677 22.39 38.54 7.18
CA GLU A 677 23.47 37.70 7.70
C GLU A 677 23.72 38.00 9.18
N ILE A 678 23.75 36.94 10.01
CA ILE A 678 24.79 36.52 10.98
C ILE A 678 24.31 35.24 11.66
#